data_AF-A0A8X7SA33-F1
#
_entry.id   AF-A0A8X7SA33-F1
#
_cell.length_a   1.000
_cell.length_b   1.000
_cell.length_c   1.000
_cell.angle_alpha   90.00
_cell.angle_beta   90.00
_cell.angle_gamma   90.00
#
_symmetry.space_group_name_H-M   'P 1'
#
loop_
_entity.id
_entity.type
_entity.pdbx_description
1 polymer ?
#
loop_
_entity_poly.entity_id
_entity_poly.type
_entity_poly.pdbx_seq_one_letter_code
_entity_poly.pdbx_strand_id
1 'polypeptide(L)'
;MAMAEPRKLRGHKATATCCISSRDRPGLVVTSGEDGCVCWFDLRCKDVQFTIDVGTEPVSSLCFKTGNEDVLYASHGNEIKSFDVHMLSAGSWKPLESYSYNKDEVNQVVCNGRSSFLASADDSGDVKIVDIGRKCLYKTLRAGHTSICSSVQFIPWRPWEVITGGLDSKLVLWDFSKGRSQKIIDFSSDTHSSSGQCLNPAFVHSIAVPEMDMVDKLGKICAVARGDGIVDLINTESELSRKGTSKGSSSSSSNVGKRICLDYSVGGHTAAVSCVAFSTFQEKGRFLISGGNDKTVKIWDCVRCLDSDSNTNRDFLHLNIELSKKVNWLCTNQSDSENLVTSSNAPIFLSSLLAMKPTQSQPPPLSHLFFLLLIAFIATVSSSSPLDPKQLKALKTLTTTKDPCNNNNNNNHSSTTITCDDASPFRHVTSLSFATCSSLPSKALKPLSTSLFSLSFLNCPSLSPPKHLPTSLRSFSAVSSFRRHGLSGVYLARLVNLTNLSILSVPISASGLYVVLGNMRNITSLTISSSNLPGKIPKAFHSNLTHIDLSNNILRGSLRPSITLLTDLKSLNLSRNSLSGEIPNSIGDFTLLQNLSLASNRFSGPIPGSVSSLSQLTHLDLSGNQLNGVVPSFFSGMESLKRLNLADNSFHGVLPFNESFVKKLEFFQVRGNSGLCYNRTVLSWKLNLGIAPCDKYGLPLSSPPQKEEDSTSEEEEEDDYDDDGGDKKEEKHGSSNKIVLGVAIGLSSLVFLIVFLILLAKWSVLSK
;
A
#
# COMPACT_ATOMS: atom_id res chain seq x y z
N MET A 1 -35.73 -10.67 -5.51
CA MET A 1 -35.46 -9.21 -5.38
C MET A 1 -34.81 -8.78 -6.69
N ALA A 2 -35.33 -7.74 -7.33
CA ALA A 2 -34.95 -7.36 -8.70
C ALA A 2 -33.44 -7.08 -8.83
N MET A 3 -32.86 -7.50 -9.95
CA MET A 3 -31.49 -7.20 -10.38
C MET A 3 -31.30 -5.68 -10.32
N ALA A 4 -30.34 -5.20 -9.51
CA ALA A 4 -30.00 -3.78 -9.55
C ALA A 4 -29.44 -3.47 -10.96
N GLU A 5 -30.09 -2.57 -11.69
CA GLU A 5 -29.63 -2.25 -13.05
C GLU A 5 -28.16 -1.79 -13.03
N PRO A 6 -27.32 -2.31 -13.95
CA PRO A 6 -25.92 -1.92 -14.01
C PRO A 6 -25.79 -0.42 -14.27
N ARG A 7 -24.95 0.24 -13.49
CA ARG A 7 -24.78 1.69 -13.55
C ARG A 7 -24.06 2.08 -14.84
N LYS A 8 -24.64 3.02 -15.60
CA LYS A 8 -24.09 3.49 -16.87
C LYS A 8 -23.15 4.68 -16.64
N LEU A 9 -21.88 4.58 -17.02
CA LEU A 9 -20.95 5.73 -17.02
C LEU A 9 -21.10 6.50 -18.34
N ARG A 10 -21.31 7.82 -18.24
CA ARG A 10 -21.50 8.72 -19.38
C ARG A 10 -20.36 9.74 -19.41
N GLY A 11 -19.66 9.84 -20.53
CA GLY A 11 -18.56 10.78 -20.73
C GLY A 11 -18.21 10.96 -22.21
N HIS A 12 -18.21 9.86 -22.97
CA HIS A 12 -17.94 9.88 -24.41
C HIS A 12 -19.16 10.29 -25.25
N LYS A 13 -18.89 10.98 -26.36
CA LYS A 13 -19.84 11.32 -27.43
C LYS A 13 -19.99 10.20 -28.46
N ALA A 14 -19.01 9.29 -28.52
CA ALA A 14 -18.99 8.13 -29.40
C ALA A 14 -18.78 6.82 -28.61
N THR A 15 -18.47 5.72 -29.30
CA THR A 15 -18.24 4.41 -28.67
C THR A 15 -16.99 4.46 -27.80
N ALA A 16 -17.07 3.88 -26.59
CA ALA A 16 -15.89 3.65 -25.76
C ALA A 16 -15.09 2.44 -26.31
N THR A 17 -13.80 2.65 -26.54
CA THR A 17 -12.88 1.71 -27.21
C THR A 17 -12.10 0.88 -26.20
N CYS A 18 -11.59 1.49 -25.12
CA CYS A 18 -10.83 0.82 -24.07
C CYS A 18 -11.28 1.30 -22.68
N CYS A 19 -11.14 0.44 -21.68
CA CYS A 19 -11.23 0.83 -20.28
C CYS A 19 -10.08 0.21 -19.47
N ILE A 20 -9.50 1.01 -18.58
CA ILE A 20 -8.46 0.58 -17.64
C ILE A 20 -8.84 1.03 -16.23
N SER A 21 -8.44 0.26 -15.23
CA SER A 21 -8.61 0.61 -13.82
C SER A 21 -7.27 0.91 -13.19
N SER A 22 -7.24 1.91 -12.31
CA SER A 22 -6.06 2.26 -11.54
C SER A 22 -5.73 1.17 -10.52
N ARG A 23 -4.45 0.82 -10.41
CA ARG A 23 -3.92 -0.11 -9.40
C ARG A 23 -3.66 0.60 -8.08
N ASP A 24 -3.23 1.86 -8.14
CA ASP A 24 -2.85 2.63 -6.97
C ASP A 24 -4.04 3.36 -6.33
N ARG A 25 -5.11 3.60 -7.10
CA ARG A 25 -6.32 4.32 -6.65
C ARG A 25 -7.58 3.47 -6.88
N PRO A 26 -7.97 2.61 -5.92
CA PRO A 26 -9.16 1.77 -6.05
C PRO A 26 -10.42 2.60 -6.30
N GLY A 27 -11.21 2.22 -7.31
CA GLY A 27 -12.39 2.99 -7.71
C GLY A 27 -12.13 4.01 -8.80
N LEU A 28 -10.88 4.24 -9.22
CA LEU A 28 -10.59 5.06 -10.39
C LEU A 28 -10.57 4.20 -11.67
N VAL A 29 -11.32 4.64 -12.66
CA VAL A 29 -11.44 4.03 -13.99
C VAL A 29 -11.23 5.11 -15.04
N VAL A 30 -10.48 4.77 -16.08
CA VAL A 30 -10.24 5.65 -17.22
C VAL A 30 -10.68 4.93 -18.48
N THR A 31 -11.42 5.62 -19.33
CA THR A 31 -11.88 5.09 -20.61
C THR A 31 -11.47 5.97 -21.76
N SER A 32 -11.28 5.37 -22.92
CA SER A 32 -11.09 6.08 -24.18
C SER A 32 -12.25 5.81 -25.14
N GLY A 33 -12.37 6.65 -26.17
CA GLY A 33 -13.41 6.50 -27.17
C GLY A 33 -12.98 6.85 -28.60
N GLU A 34 -13.88 6.54 -29.52
CA GLU A 34 -13.82 6.94 -30.95
C GLU A 34 -13.94 8.46 -31.13
N ASP A 35 -14.35 9.19 -30.08
CA ASP A 35 -14.45 10.64 -30.06
C ASP A 35 -13.11 11.34 -29.77
N GLY A 36 -11.99 10.60 -29.81
CA GLY A 36 -10.65 11.12 -29.55
C GLY A 36 -10.42 11.56 -28.11
N CYS A 37 -11.35 11.23 -27.22
CA CYS A 37 -11.33 11.68 -25.83
C CYS A 37 -10.92 10.55 -24.87
N VAL A 38 -10.42 10.95 -23.71
CA VAL A 38 -10.19 10.08 -22.56
C VAL A 38 -10.97 10.62 -21.37
N CYS A 39 -11.89 9.82 -20.83
CA CYS A 39 -12.73 10.20 -19.69
C CYS A 39 -12.25 9.55 -18.39
N TRP A 40 -12.17 10.36 -17.33
CA TRP A 40 -11.80 9.92 -15.99
C TRP A 40 -13.03 9.75 -15.11
N PHE A 41 -13.15 8.58 -14.49
CA PHE A 41 -14.28 8.22 -13.63
C PHE A 41 -13.79 7.80 -12.26
N ASP A 42 -14.29 8.48 -11.23
CA ASP A 42 -14.32 7.94 -9.89
C ASP A 42 -15.64 7.19 -9.71
N LEU A 43 -15.57 5.89 -9.50
CA LEU A 43 -16.75 5.04 -9.34
C LEU A 43 -17.61 5.41 -8.11
N ARG A 44 -17.08 6.21 -7.17
CA ARG A 44 -17.83 6.77 -6.04
C ARG A 44 -18.70 7.96 -6.45
N CYS A 45 -18.27 8.71 -7.47
CA CYS A 45 -18.99 9.86 -8.02
C CYS A 45 -19.96 9.39 -9.10
N LYS A 46 -21.02 10.17 -9.42
CA LYS A 46 -22.00 9.82 -10.47
C LYS A 46 -21.51 10.14 -11.90
N ASP A 47 -20.74 11.21 -12.04
CA ASP A 47 -20.37 11.81 -13.32
C ASP A 47 -18.88 11.66 -13.63
N VAL A 48 -18.53 11.91 -14.90
CA VAL A 48 -17.14 12.04 -15.34
C VAL A 48 -16.45 13.16 -14.57
N GLN A 49 -15.26 12.90 -14.04
CA GLN A 49 -14.47 13.88 -13.29
C GLN A 49 -13.89 14.94 -14.22
N PHE A 50 -13.26 14.48 -15.30
CA PHE A 50 -12.74 15.32 -16.36
C PHE A 50 -12.50 14.49 -17.63
N THR A 51 -12.35 15.20 -18.76
CA THR A 51 -12.10 14.61 -20.07
C THR A 51 -10.85 15.24 -20.67
N ILE A 52 -9.92 14.42 -21.14
CA ILE A 52 -8.73 14.83 -21.89
C ILE A 52 -9.05 14.70 -23.38
N ASP A 53 -8.87 15.77 -24.13
CA ASP A 53 -8.93 15.76 -25.59
C ASP A 53 -7.54 15.38 -26.13
N VAL A 54 -7.43 14.19 -26.75
CA VAL A 54 -6.18 13.67 -27.31
C VAL A 54 -5.99 14.13 -28.76
N GLY A 55 -7.09 14.42 -29.46
CA GLY A 55 -7.14 14.88 -30.84
C GLY A 55 -8.36 14.35 -31.60
N THR A 56 -8.33 14.41 -32.93
CA THR A 56 -9.45 14.02 -33.81
C THR A 56 -9.57 12.53 -34.09
N GLU A 57 -8.45 11.81 -34.09
CA GLU A 57 -8.41 10.35 -34.31
C GLU A 57 -8.87 9.56 -33.06
N PRO A 58 -9.48 8.37 -33.25
CA PRO A 58 -9.84 7.47 -32.16
C PRO A 58 -8.68 7.13 -31.22
N VAL A 59 -9.00 6.99 -29.93
CA VAL A 59 -8.05 6.50 -28.92
C VAL A 59 -8.33 5.02 -28.67
N SER A 60 -7.67 4.13 -29.40
CA SER A 60 -7.88 2.67 -29.35
C SER A 60 -7.45 2.00 -28.04
N SER A 61 -6.40 2.48 -27.38
CA SER A 61 -5.79 1.83 -26.21
C SER A 61 -5.21 2.83 -25.23
N LEU A 62 -5.29 2.47 -23.95
CA LEU A 62 -4.73 3.24 -22.83
C LEU A 62 -3.85 2.37 -21.95
N CYS A 63 -2.80 2.96 -21.36
CA CYS A 63 -2.12 2.33 -20.24
C CYS A 63 -1.53 3.38 -19.28
N PHE A 64 -1.56 3.09 -17.98
CA PHE A 64 -0.85 3.89 -16.99
C PHE A 64 0.66 3.62 -17.05
N LYS A 65 1.45 4.66 -16.79
CA LYS A 65 2.88 4.50 -16.48
C LYS A 65 3.01 3.72 -15.17
N THR A 66 3.72 2.60 -15.22
CA THR A 66 3.83 1.79 -14.00
C THR A 66 4.65 2.49 -12.92
N GLY A 67 4.13 2.49 -11.69
CA GLY A 67 4.73 3.15 -10.53
C GLY A 67 4.45 4.66 -10.44
N ASN A 68 3.78 5.23 -11.45
CA ASN A 68 3.24 6.59 -11.42
C ASN A 68 2.00 6.69 -12.33
N GLU A 69 0.84 6.28 -11.83
CA GLU A 69 -0.42 6.30 -12.59
C GLU A 69 -0.99 7.71 -12.84
N ASP A 70 -0.28 8.77 -12.44
CA ASP A 70 -0.60 10.14 -12.87
C ASP A 70 -0.11 10.42 -14.29
N VAL A 71 0.77 9.58 -14.84
CA VAL A 71 1.14 9.63 -16.25
C VAL A 71 0.37 8.56 -17.02
N LEU A 72 -0.36 8.99 -18.05
CA LEU A 72 -1.16 8.14 -18.93
C LEU A 72 -0.56 8.14 -20.33
N TYR A 73 -0.45 6.95 -20.95
CA TYR A 73 -0.18 6.83 -22.37
C TYR A 73 -1.47 6.46 -23.10
N ALA A 74 -1.75 7.21 -24.17
CA ALA A 74 -2.91 7.01 -25.04
C ALA A 74 -2.44 6.85 -26.48
N SER A 75 -2.98 5.84 -27.18
CA SER A 75 -2.83 5.75 -28.63
C SER A 75 -3.64 6.85 -29.31
N HIS A 76 -3.18 7.30 -30.47
CA HIS A 76 -3.87 8.27 -31.29
C HIS A 76 -3.44 8.08 -32.74
N GLY A 77 -4.26 7.38 -33.52
CA GLY A 77 -3.87 6.90 -34.85
C GLY A 77 -2.60 6.05 -34.77
N ASN A 78 -1.53 6.49 -35.45
CA ASN A 78 -0.21 5.83 -35.45
C ASN A 78 0.78 6.40 -34.40
N GLU A 79 0.32 7.24 -33.47
CA GLU A 79 1.16 7.82 -32.42
C GLU A 79 0.76 7.34 -31.02
N ILE A 80 1.68 7.50 -30.07
CA ILE A 80 1.43 7.30 -28.65
C ILE A 80 1.75 8.61 -27.93
N LYS A 81 0.74 9.22 -27.33
CA LYS A 81 0.86 10.48 -26.60
C LYS A 81 0.83 10.21 -25.10
N SER A 82 1.68 10.90 -24.34
CA SER A 82 1.70 10.82 -22.88
C SER A 82 1.14 12.08 -22.23
N PHE A 83 0.36 11.93 -21.16
CA PHE A 83 -0.29 13.02 -20.45
C PHE A 83 -0.02 12.91 -18.95
N ASP A 84 0.19 14.05 -18.29
CA ASP A 84 0.24 14.13 -16.83
C ASP A 84 -1.08 14.69 -16.29
N VAL A 85 -1.68 13.96 -15.37
CA VAL A 85 -2.99 14.25 -14.80
C VAL A 85 -2.99 15.52 -13.93
N HIS A 86 -1.86 15.88 -13.33
CA HIS A 86 -1.76 17.09 -12.51
C HIS A 86 -1.69 18.37 -13.36
N MET A 87 -1.13 18.27 -14.57
CA MET A 87 -1.05 19.40 -15.50
C MET A 87 -2.41 19.76 -16.14
N LEU A 88 -3.44 18.94 -15.92
CA LEU A 88 -4.80 19.18 -16.43
C LEU A 88 -5.49 20.38 -15.78
N SER A 89 -5.04 20.80 -14.59
CA SER A 89 -5.57 21.95 -13.86
C SER A 89 -5.23 23.32 -14.50
N ALA A 90 -4.31 23.35 -15.47
CA ALA A 90 -3.88 24.57 -16.16
C ALA A 90 -4.60 24.85 -17.50
N GLY A 91 -5.64 24.07 -17.85
CA GLY A 91 -6.45 24.30 -19.07
C GLY A 91 -5.72 24.04 -20.39
N SER A 92 -4.51 23.46 -20.36
CA SER A 92 -3.72 23.12 -21.54
C SER A 92 -3.60 21.59 -21.68
N TRP A 93 -4.27 21.02 -22.69
CA TRP A 93 -4.27 19.58 -22.98
C TRP A 93 -3.06 19.14 -23.82
N LYS A 94 -1.89 19.74 -23.58
CA LYS A 94 -0.70 19.43 -24.37
C LYS A 94 -0.10 18.09 -23.92
N PRO A 95 0.19 17.16 -24.85
CA PRO A 95 0.91 15.95 -24.51
C PRO A 95 2.31 16.29 -23.99
N LEU A 96 2.78 15.60 -22.95
CA LEU A 96 4.15 15.70 -22.45
C LEU A 96 5.15 15.23 -23.51
N GLU A 97 4.83 14.12 -24.17
CA GLU A 97 5.65 13.44 -25.17
C GLU A 97 4.72 12.80 -26.21
N SER A 98 5.19 12.72 -27.46
CA SER A 98 4.57 11.93 -28.52
C SER A 98 5.62 10.99 -29.11
N TYR A 99 5.27 9.72 -29.28
CA TYR A 99 6.09 8.70 -29.91
C TYR A 99 5.45 8.27 -31.23
N SER A 100 6.05 8.67 -32.34
CA SER A 100 5.58 8.41 -33.71
C SER A 100 6.43 7.35 -34.41
N TYR A 101 6.58 6.19 -33.77
CA TYR A 101 7.37 5.06 -34.30
C TYR A 101 6.54 4.02 -35.05
N ASN A 102 5.21 4.03 -34.88
CA ASN A 102 4.30 3.14 -35.57
C ASN A 102 3.99 3.70 -36.97
N LYS A 103 3.94 2.81 -37.97
CA LYS A 103 3.62 3.20 -39.34
C LYS A 103 2.11 3.23 -39.58
N ASP A 104 1.43 2.30 -38.94
CA ASP A 104 0.00 2.05 -39.06
C ASP A 104 -0.68 2.26 -37.70
N GLU A 105 -2.00 2.12 -37.67
CA GLU A 105 -2.82 2.42 -36.48
C GLU A 105 -2.45 1.51 -35.30
N VAL A 106 -2.23 2.13 -34.14
CA VAL A 106 -1.88 1.42 -32.91
C VAL A 106 -3.12 0.73 -32.36
N ASN A 107 -3.06 -0.58 -32.15
CA ASN A 107 -4.16 -1.37 -31.59
C ASN A 107 -4.10 -1.50 -30.07
N GLN A 108 -2.90 -1.71 -29.53
CA GLN A 108 -2.70 -1.85 -28.08
C GLN A 108 -1.38 -1.22 -27.63
N VAL A 109 -1.43 -0.55 -26.49
CA VAL A 109 -0.26 0.02 -25.79
C VAL A 109 -0.20 -0.53 -24.37
N VAL A 110 1.00 -0.92 -23.93
CA VAL A 110 1.23 -1.52 -22.62
C VAL A 110 2.59 -1.08 -22.06
N CYS A 111 2.61 -0.70 -20.79
CA CYS A 111 3.84 -0.44 -20.04
C CYS A 111 4.35 -1.71 -19.34
N ASN A 112 5.67 -1.88 -19.29
CA ASN A 112 6.28 -2.92 -18.49
C ASN A 112 6.25 -2.53 -17.01
N GLY A 113 5.74 -3.43 -16.16
CA GLY A 113 5.59 -3.15 -14.75
C GLY A 113 6.89 -3.05 -13.93
N ARG A 114 8.04 -3.39 -14.52
CA ARG A 114 9.34 -3.48 -13.84
C ARG A 114 10.48 -2.74 -14.55
N SER A 115 10.23 -2.15 -15.71
CA SER A 115 11.25 -1.46 -16.51
C SER A 115 10.67 -0.20 -17.17
N SER A 116 11.52 0.60 -17.81
CA SER A 116 11.11 1.79 -18.56
C SER A 116 10.59 1.47 -19.97
N PHE A 117 10.30 0.21 -20.29
CA PHE A 117 9.83 -0.17 -21.61
C PHE A 117 8.32 -0.06 -21.77
N LEU A 118 7.92 0.44 -22.93
CA LEU A 118 6.55 0.43 -23.43
C LEU A 118 6.51 -0.35 -24.74
N ALA A 119 5.45 -1.13 -24.93
CA ALA A 119 5.21 -1.88 -26.14
C ALA A 119 3.96 -1.37 -26.85
N SER A 120 4.00 -1.28 -28.17
CA SER A 120 2.83 -1.00 -29.01
C SER A 120 2.70 -2.01 -30.14
N ALA A 121 1.49 -2.55 -30.31
CA ALA A 121 1.10 -3.38 -31.44
C ALA A 121 0.27 -2.55 -32.43
N ASP A 122 0.44 -2.78 -33.73
CA ASP A 122 -0.31 -2.07 -34.77
C ASP A 122 -0.77 -2.98 -35.92
N ASP A 123 -1.49 -2.37 -36.86
CA ASP A 123 -2.11 -3.05 -38.01
C ASP A 123 -1.12 -3.69 -38.98
N SER A 124 0.13 -3.25 -38.97
CA SER A 124 1.18 -3.85 -39.81
C SER A 124 1.61 -5.24 -39.34
N GLY A 125 1.24 -5.64 -38.12
CA GLY A 125 1.70 -6.88 -37.48
C GLY A 125 3.03 -6.73 -36.73
N ASP A 126 3.67 -5.56 -36.78
CA ASP A 126 4.93 -5.27 -36.11
C ASP A 126 4.69 -4.70 -34.70
N VAL A 127 5.54 -5.08 -33.73
CA VAL A 127 5.49 -4.55 -32.34
C VAL A 127 6.68 -3.64 -32.06
N LYS A 128 6.44 -2.45 -31.49
CA LYS A 128 7.48 -1.46 -31.22
C LYS A 128 7.72 -1.43 -29.71
N ILE A 129 8.99 -1.59 -29.33
CA ILE A 129 9.45 -1.47 -27.95
C ILE A 129 10.14 -0.12 -27.83
N VAL A 130 9.59 0.75 -26.99
CA VAL A 130 10.07 2.11 -26.72
C VAL A 130 10.68 2.14 -25.33
N ASP A 131 11.89 2.68 -25.19
CA ASP A 131 12.45 3.02 -23.88
C ASP A 131 11.99 4.41 -23.50
N ILE A 132 11.01 4.49 -22.62
CA ILE A 132 10.44 5.75 -22.12
C ILE A 132 11.50 6.55 -21.36
N GLY A 133 12.43 5.88 -20.65
CA GLY A 133 13.46 6.56 -19.88
C GLY A 133 14.45 7.31 -20.75
N ARG A 134 14.76 6.75 -21.94
CA ARG A 134 15.64 7.35 -22.94
C ARG A 134 14.89 8.09 -24.06
N LYS A 135 13.56 8.03 -24.06
CA LYS A 135 12.66 8.61 -25.06
C LYS A 135 12.98 8.17 -26.50
N CYS A 136 13.39 6.92 -26.68
CA CYS A 136 13.80 6.41 -27.98
C CYS A 136 13.19 5.04 -28.28
N LEU A 137 13.07 4.73 -29.57
CA LEU A 137 12.74 3.38 -30.02
C LEU A 137 13.89 2.43 -29.64
N TYR A 138 13.58 1.43 -28.83
CA TYR A 138 14.54 0.39 -28.45
C TYR A 138 14.62 -0.71 -29.52
N LYS A 139 13.47 -1.22 -29.97
CA LYS A 139 13.42 -2.30 -30.97
C LYS A 139 12.09 -2.34 -31.71
N THR A 140 12.11 -2.78 -32.97
CA THR A 140 10.92 -3.24 -33.70
C THR A 140 10.98 -4.76 -33.84
N LEU A 141 9.93 -5.44 -33.38
CA LEU A 141 9.73 -6.88 -33.50
C LEU A 141 8.90 -7.11 -34.76
N ARG A 142 9.49 -7.80 -35.74
CA ARG A 142 8.93 -7.95 -37.09
C ARG A 142 8.79 -9.42 -37.46
N ALA A 143 7.92 -9.69 -38.43
CA ALA A 143 7.76 -11.01 -39.07
C ALA A 143 7.28 -12.13 -38.11
N GLY A 144 6.63 -11.79 -37.00
CA GLY A 144 5.94 -12.77 -36.17
C GLY A 144 4.47 -12.90 -36.53
N HIS A 145 3.84 -11.80 -36.94
CA HIS A 145 2.49 -11.78 -37.47
C HIS A 145 2.49 -11.48 -38.97
N THR A 146 1.62 -12.15 -39.71
CA THR A 146 1.37 -11.92 -41.14
C THR A 146 0.14 -11.05 -41.39
N SER A 147 -0.51 -10.61 -40.33
CA SER A 147 -1.69 -9.73 -40.31
C SER A 147 -1.61 -8.82 -39.08
N ILE A 148 -2.70 -8.11 -38.79
CA ILE A 148 -2.84 -7.18 -37.67
C ILE A 148 -2.39 -7.83 -36.35
N CYS A 149 -1.49 -7.17 -35.63
CA CYS A 149 -1.15 -7.52 -34.25
C CYS A 149 -2.17 -6.83 -33.34
N SER A 150 -3.11 -7.60 -32.82
CA SER A 150 -4.24 -7.11 -32.02
C SER A 150 -3.87 -6.87 -30.57
N SER A 151 -2.94 -7.67 -30.02
CA SER A 151 -2.62 -7.64 -28.60
C SER A 151 -1.15 -7.87 -28.32
N VAL A 152 -0.64 -7.22 -27.28
CA VAL A 152 0.72 -7.38 -26.74
C VAL A 152 0.66 -7.29 -25.21
N GLN A 153 1.50 -8.10 -24.53
CA GLN A 153 1.68 -8.09 -23.08
C GLN A 153 3.15 -8.34 -22.72
N PHE A 154 3.65 -7.67 -21.68
CA PHE A 154 4.94 -8.06 -21.06
C PHE A 154 4.74 -9.28 -20.16
N ILE A 155 5.77 -10.12 -20.06
CA ILE A 155 5.79 -11.25 -19.13
C ILE A 155 6.44 -10.81 -17.81
N PRO A 156 5.69 -10.67 -16.69
CA PRO A 156 6.23 -10.03 -15.49
C PRO A 156 7.42 -10.75 -14.84
N TRP A 157 7.52 -12.08 -15.02
CA TRP A 157 8.62 -12.91 -14.53
C TRP A 157 9.78 -13.03 -15.52
N ARG A 158 9.68 -12.48 -16.74
CA ARG A 158 10.74 -12.50 -17.76
C ARG A 158 10.95 -11.10 -18.35
N PRO A 159 11.93 -10.33 -17.84
CA PRO A 159 12.03 -8.90 -18.08
C PRO A 159 12.28 -8.49 -19.55
N TRP A 160 12.78 -9.42 -20.37
CA TRP A 160 13.12 -9.20 -21.79
C TRP A 160 12.17 -9.90 -22.75
N GLU A 161 11.01 -10.36 -22.27
CA GLU A 161 10.05 -11.09 -23.09
C GLU A 161 8.69 -10.40 -23.16
N VAL A 162 8.12 -10.43 -24.36
CA VAL A 162 6.74 -10.00 -24.64
C VAL A 162 6.01 -11.12 -25.37
N ILE A 163 4.71 -11.23 -25.13
CA ILE A 163 3.83 -12.14 -25.85
C ILE A 163 2.84 -11.32 -26.67
N THR A 164 2.59 -11.74 -27.90
CA THR A 164 1.76 -11.00 -28.86
C THR A 164 0.76 -11.92 -29.52
N GLY A 165 -0.39 -11.37 -29.88
CA GLY A 165 -1.49 -12.07 -30.54
C GLY A 165 -1.89 -11.32 -31.79
N GLY A 166 -2.24 -12.06 -32.84
CA GLY A 166 -2.63 -11.49 -34.12
C GLY A 166 -3.91 -12.07 -34.69
N LEU A 167 -4.47 -11.34 -35.64
CA LEU A 167 -5.58 -11.77 -36.49
C LEU A 167 -5.13 -12.74 -37.59
N ASP A 168 -3.90 -13.26 -37.50
CA ASP A 168 -3.40 -14.39 -38.26
C ASP A 168 -3.47 -15.71 -37.48
N SER A 169 -4.25 -15.73 -36.38
CA SER A 169 -4.43 -16.88 -35.49
C SER A 169 -3.15 -17.34 -34.78
N LYS A 170 -2.14 -16.48 -34.68
CA LYS A 170 -0.88 -16.80 -34.00
C LYS A 170 -0.76 -16.13 -32.64
N LEU A 171 -0.12 -16.84 -31.73
CA LEU A 171 0.42 -16.34 -30.47
C LEU A 171 1.94 -16.45 -30.52
N VAL A 172 2.65 -15.33 -30.38
CA VAL A 172 4.10 -15.27 -30.55
C VAL A 172 4.77 -14.81 -29.27
N LEU A 173 5.73 -15.59 -28.79
CA LEU A 173 6.62 -15.22 -27.70
C LEU A 173 7.90 -14.61 -28.28
N TRP A 174 8.29 -13.45 -27.78
CA TRP A 174 9.46 -12.71 -28.25
C TRP A 174 10.50 -12.54 -27.17
N ASP A 175 11.78 -12.60 -27.56
CA ASP A 175 12.89 -12.04 -26.81
C ASP A 175 13.28 -10.72 -27.45
N PHE A 176 12.83 -9.61 -26.86
CA PHE A 176 13.08 -8.30 -27.46
C PHE A 176 14.50 -7.78 -27.21
N SER A 177 15.28 -8.40 -26.31
CA SER A 177 16.72 -8.12 -26.20
C SER A 177 17.48 -8.58 -27.46
N LYS A 178 17.00 -9.66 -28.09
CA LYS A 178 17.57 -10.22 -29.33
C LYS A 178 16.80 -9.82 -30.58
N GLY A 179 15.55 -9.36 -30.44
CA GLY A 179 14.64 -9.05 -31.53
C GLY A 179 14.21 -10.27 -32.33
N ARG A 180 14.10 -11.45 -31.69
CA ARG A 180 13.71 -12.71 -32.35
C ARG A 180 12.48 -13.30 -31.68
N SER A 181 11.59 -13.88 -32.48
CA SER A 181 10.53 -14.74 -31.97
C SER A 181 11.16 -16.03 -31.43
N GLN A 182 10.79 -16.40 -30.21
CA GLN A 182 11.25 -17.63 -29.56
C GLN A 182 10.37 -18.81 -29.94
N LYS A 183 9.05 -18.62 -29.94
CA LYS A 183 8.06 -19.65 -30.25
C LYS A 183 6.78 -19.02 -30.80
N ILE A 184 6.14 -19.75 -31.70
CA ILE A 184 4.86 -19.40 -32.33
C ILE A 184 3.91 -20.56 -32.06
N ILE A 185 2.74 -20.28 -31.51
CA ILE A 185 1.60 -21.20 -31.46
C ILE A 185 0.63 -20.72 -32.53
N ASP A 186 0.24 -21.63 -33.43
CA ASP A 186 -0.71 -21.36 -34.51
C ASP A 186 -2.02 -22.08 -34.23
N PHE A 187 -3.10 -21.33 -34.04
CA PHE A 187 -4.42 -21.88 -33.73
C PHE A 187 -5.21 -22.26 -34.98
N SER A 188 -4.72 -21.97 -36.19
CA SER A 188 -5.44 -22.29 -37.43
C SER A 188 -5.65 -23.80 -37.65
N SER A 189 -4.79 -24.63 -37.04
CA SER A 189 -4.90 -26.10 -37.10
C SER A 189 -5.80 -26.72 -36.02
N ASP A 190 -6.29 -25.95 -35.05
CA ASP A 190 -7.13 -26.47 -33.97
C ASP A 190 -8.55 -26.75 -34.49
N THR A 191 -8.81 -27.97 -34.96
CA THR A 191 -10.16 -28.37 -35.37
C THR A 191 -11.00 -28.78 -34.16
N HIS A 192 -11.89 -27.88 -33.70
CA HIS A 192 -12.89 -28.19 -32.69
C HIS A 192 -14.28 -28.31 -33.35
N SER A 193 -14.83 -29.52 -33.40
CA SER A 193 -16.13 -29.82 -34.02
C SER A 193 -17.23 -29.99 -32.96
N SER A 194 -17.42 -28.99 -32.09
CA SER A 194 -18.48 -29.02 -31.09
C SER A 194 -19.76 -28.33 -31.63
N SER A 195 -20.91 -28.98 -31.47
CA SER A 195 -22.21 -28.42 -31.88
C SER A 195 -22.52 -27.19 -31.02
N GLY A 196 -22.45 -25.99 -31.60
CA GLY A 196 -22.69 -24.71 -30.91
C GLY A 196 -21.52 -23.73 -30.94
N GLN A 197 -20.36 -24.14 -31.46
CA GLN A 197 -19.19 -23.29 -31.60
C GLN A 197 -19.29 -22.33 -32.80
N CYS A 198 -18.76 -21.11 -32.63
CA CYS A 198 -18.79 -20.11 -33.68
C CYS A 198 -17.73 -20.42 -34.75
N LEU A 199 -18.10 -20.30 -36.04
CA LEU A 199 -17.26 -20.67 -37.19
C LEU A 199 -16.24 -19.60 -37.60
N ASN A 200 -16.01 -18.59 -36.75
CA ASN A 200 -14.97 -17.61 -37.02
C ASN A 200 -13.58 -18.25 -36.94
N PRO A 201 -12.58 -17.70 -37.65
CA PRO A 201 -11.20 -18.11 -37.43
C PRO A 201 -10.76 -17.89 -35.98
N ALA A 202 -9.79 -18.68 -35.53
CA ALA A 202 -9.19 -18.62 -34.20
C ALA A 202 -8.26 -17.40 -34.02
N PHE A 203 -8.70 -16.23 -34.46
CA PHE A 203 -7.97 -14.98 -34.29
C PHE A 203 -7.70 -14.72 -32.82
N VAL A 204 -6.49 -14.27 -32.48
CA VAL A 204 -6.22 -13.86 -31.11
C VAL A 204 -6.69 -12.41 -30.98
N HIS A 205 -7.70 -12.13 -30.17
CA HIS A 205 -8.21 -10.77 -29.98
C HIS A 205 -7.60 -10.08 -28.76
N SER A 206 -7.39 -10.83 -27.67
CA SER A 206 -6.91 -10.27 -26.42
C SER A 206 -6.10 -11.29 -25.64
N ILE A 207 -5.06 -10.82 -24.96
CA ILE A 207 -4.18 -11.61 -24.11
C ILE A 207 -4.15 -11.02 -22.71
N ALA A 208 -4.27 -11.88 -21.70
CA ALA A 208 -4.02 -11.52 -20.31
C ALA A 208 -2.90 -12.38 -19.71
N VAL A 209 -1.94 -11.71 -19.08
CA VAL A 209 -0.85 -12.35 -18.33
C VAL A 209 -0.99 -11.95 -16.86
N PRO A 210 -0.92 -12.90 -15.90
CA PRO A 210 -1.08 -12.60 -14.49
C PRO A 210 0.06 -11.72 -13.96
N GLU A 211 -0.25 -10.86 -13.00
CA GLU A 211 0.74 -10.06 -12.29
C GLU A 211 1.62 -10.94 -11.39
N MET A 212 2.79 -10.44 -10.99
CA MET A 212 3.77 -11.21 -10.21
C MET A 212 3.25 -11.74 -8.88
N ASP A 213 2.34 -11.02 -8.23
CA ASP A 213 1.69 -11.45 -6.98
C ASP A 213 0.59 -12.51 -7.20
N MET A 214 0.17 -12.73 -8.44
CA MET A 214 -0.75 -13.80 -8.84
C MET A 214 -0.02 -15.08 -9.29
N VAL A 215 1.22 -14.96 -9.78
CA VAL A 215 2.01 -16.07 -10.35
C VAL A 215 2.20 -17.21 -9.36
N ASP A 216 2.42 -16.91 -8.08
CA ASP A 216 2.65 -17.95 -7.06
C ASP A 216 1.44 -18.88 -6.88
N LYS A 217 0.23 -18.43 -7.25
CA LYS A 217 -1.02 -19.19 -7.15
C LYS A 217 -1.46 -19.78 -8.48
N LEU A 218 -1.43 -18.97 -9.55
CA LEU A 218 -1.88 -19.36 -10.89
C LEU A 218 -0.84 -20.15 -11.68
N GLY A 219 0.42 -20.09 -11.25
CA GLY A 219 1.54 -20.46 -12.07
C GLY A 219 1.79 -19.45 -13.20
N LYS A 220 2.70 -19.81 -14.09
CA LYS A 220 3.16 -18.96 -15.20
C LYS A 220 2.28 -19.19 -16.43
N ILE A 221 1.01 -18.88 -16.30
CA ILE A 221 0.01 -19.07 -17.37
C ILE A 221 -0.24 -17.78 -18.16
N CYS A 222 -0.88 -17.92 -19.31
CA CYS A 222 -1.35 -16.85 -20.17
C CYS A 222 -2.77 -17.20 -20.65
N ALA A 223 -3.70 -16.26 -20.55
CA ALA A 223 -5.06 -16.43 -21.08
C ALA A 223 -5.18 -15.78 -22.46
N VAL A 224 -5.84 -16.46 -23.39
CA VAL A 224 -5.98 -16.05 -24.80
C VAL A 224 -7.45 -16.08 -25.19
N ALA A 225 -8.00 -14.92 -25.54
CA ALA A 225 -9.35 -14.77 -26.06
C ALA A 225 -9.34 -14.93 -27.59
N ARG A 226 -10.14 -15.89 -28.11
CA ARG A 226 -10.15 -16.23 -29.53
C ARG A 226 -11.43 -15.82 -30.27
N GLY A 227 -11.26 -15.58 -31.57
CA GLY A 227 -12.35 -15.23 -32.50
C GLY A 227 -13.41 -16.32 -32.68
N ASP A 228 -13.06 -17.57 -32.43
CA ASP A 228 -13.95 -18.74 -32.53
C ASP A 228 -14.77 -19.02 -31.26
N GLY A 229 -14.65 -18.16 -30.24
CA GLY A 229 -15.40 -18.27 -28.98
C GLY A 229 -14.68 -19.03 -27.86
N ILE A 230 -13.48 -19.54 -28.12
CA ILE A 230 -12.65 -20.23 -27.12
C ILE A 230 -11.87 -19.23 -26.25
N VAL A 231 -11.71 -19.57 -24.97
CA VAL A 231 -10.68 -18.98 -24.10
C VAL A 231 -9.65 -20.04 -23.73
N ASP A 232 -8.40 -19.83 -24.11
CA ASP A 232 -7.31 -20.77 -23.82
C ASP A 232 -6.46 -20.31 -22.63
N LEU A 233 -6.19 -21.20 -21.68
CA LEU A 233 -5.18 -21.02 -20.63
C LEU A 233 -3.93 -21.84 -20.97
N ILE A 234 -2.85 -21.15 -21.29
CA ILE A 234 -1.60 -21.74 -21.77
C ILE A 234 -0.51 -21.56 -20.73
N ASN A 235 0.15 -22.64 -20.32
CA ASN A 235 1.30 -22.56 -19.44
C ASN A 235 2.54 -22.13 -20.24
N THR A 236 3.05 -20.93 -19.96
CA THR A 236 4.16 -20.34 -20.70
C THR A 236 5.49 -21.06 -20.51
N GLU A 237 5.70 -21.82 -19.42
CA GLU A 237 6.93 -22.58 -19.27
C GLU A 237 6.86 -23.93 -20.00
N SER A 238 5.77 -24.69 -19.88
CA SER A 238 5.69 -26.01 -20.53
C SER A 238 5.45 -25.91 -22.03
N GLU A 239 4.57 -25.01 -22.47
CA GLU A 239 4.24 -24.80 -23.87
C GLU A 239 5.13 -23.75 -24.54
N LEU A 240 5.97 -23.00 -23.83
CA LEU A 240 6.89 -22.04 -24.47
C LEU A 240 8.39 -22.19 -24.09
N SER A 241 8.81 -23.24 -23.37
CA SER A 241 10.25 -23.59 -23.20
C SER A 241 10.75 -24.65 -24.22
N ARG A 242 12.05 -24.58 -24.61
CA ARG A 242 12.73 -25.31 -25.72
C ARG A 242 12.87 -26.83 -25.49
N LYS A 243 12.86 -27.72 -26.51
CA LYS A 243 13.76 -27.82 -27.71
C LYS A 243 13.06 -28.46 -28.93
N GLY A 244 13.57 -28.14 -30.13
CA GLY A 244 13.05 -28.58 -31.42
C GLY A 244 13.37 -30.03 -31.85
N THR A 245 12.62 -30.47 -32.87
CA THR A 245 12.85 -31.54 -33.86
C THR A 245 13.30 -32.93 -33.37
N SER A 246 12.40 -33.92 -33.49
CA SER A 246 12.64 -35.14 -34.30
C SER A 246 11.36 -35.97 -34.47
N LYS A 247 11.22 -36.56 -35.66
CA LYS A 247 10.24 -37.60 -35.98
C LYS A 247 10.48 -38.85 -35.14
N GLY A 248 9.38 -39.47 -34.69
CA GLY A 248 9.25 -40.91 -34.47
C GLY A 248 9.83 -41.48 -33.16
N SER A 249 8.95 -41.73 -32.19
CA SER A 249 8.75 -43.05 -31.57
C SER A 249 7.81 -42.92 -30.37
N SER A 250 6.74 -43.71 -30.39
CA SER A 250 5.77 -43.86 -29.31
C SER A 250 6.42 -44.37 -28.02
N SER A 251 6.30 -43.61 -26.93
CA SER A 251 6.27 -44.16 -25.58
C SER A 251 5.42 -43.28 -24.68
N SER A 252 4.35 -43.89 -24.19
CA SER A 252 3.35 -43.38 -23.26
C SER A 252 3.94 -42.72 -22.00
N SER A 253 3.66 -41.43 -21.80
CA SER A 253 3.68 -40.78 -20.49
C SER A 253 2.62 -39.67 -20.43
N SER A 254 1.54 -39.93 -19.70
CA SER A 254 0.55 -39.00 -19.11
C SER A 254 0.36 -37.59 -19.75
N ASN A 255 -0.79 -37.40 -20.42
CA ASN A 255 -1.30 -36.16 -21.03
C ASN A 255 -1.76 -35.06 -20.03
N VAL A 256 -1.06 -34.86 -18.91
CA VAL A 256 -1.52 -33.93 -17.85
C VAL A 256 -0.77 -32.59 -17.94
N GLY A 257 -1.49 -31.48 -18.17
CA GLY A 257 -1.03 -30.13 -17.77
C GLY A 257 -0.50 -29.14 -18.84
N LYS A 258 -0.84 -29.28 -20.13
CA LYS A 258 -0.26 -28.43 -21.20
C LYS A 258 -1.07 -27.17 -21.57
N ARG A 259 -2.38 -27.30 -21.76
CA ARG A 259 -3.27 -26.22 -22.21
C ARG A 259 -4.70 -26.55 -21.80
N ILE A 260 -5.42 -25.61 -21.22
CA ILE A 260 -6.84 -25.77 -20.83
C ILE A 260 -7.67 -24.94 -21.79
N CYS A 261 -8.58 -25.60 -22.51
CA CYS A 261 -9.46 -24.99 -23.50
C CYS A 261 -10.85 -24.79 -22.90
N LEU A 262 -11.28 -23.54 -22.76
CA LEU A 262 -12.61 -23.16 -22.29
C LEU A 262 -13.50 -22.92 -23.52
N ASP A 263 -13.99 -24.01 -24.09
CA ASP A 263 -14.86 -24.03 -25.28
C ASP A 263 -16.35 -24.11 -24.91
N TYR A 264 -17.21 -24.18 -25.93
CA TYR A 264 -18.65 -24.30 -25.75
C TYR A 264 -19.07 -25.50 -24.88
N SER A 265 -18.32 -26.61 -24.91
CA SER A 265 -18.65 -27.83 -24.15
C SER A 265 -18.56 -27.65 -22.63
N VAL A 266 -17.79 -26.66 -22.17
CA VAL A 266 -17.65 -26.29 -20.75
C VAL A 266 -18.34 -24.96 -20.41
N GLY A 267 -19.27 -24.50 -21.26
CA GLY A 267 -20.03 -23.27 -21.06
C GLY A 267 -19.39 -22.01 -21.67
N GLY A 268 -18.49 -22.18 -22.64
CA GLY A 268 -17.81 -21.11 -23.40
C GLY A 268 -18.72 -20.18 -24.19
N HIS A 269 -18.09 -19.22 -24.88
CA HIS A 269 -18.83 -18.23 -25.66
C HIS A 269 -19.37 -18.83 -26.96
N THR A 270 -20.53 -18.34 -27.40
CA THR A 270 -21.17 -18.75 -28.68
C THR A 270 -20.78 -17.86 -29.86
N ALA A 271 -20.00 -16.81 -29.60
CA ALA A 271 -19.43 -15.90 -30.59
C ALA A 271 -18.00 -15.50 -30.15
N ALA A 272 -17.31 -14.72 -30.99
CA ALA A 272 -15.95 -14.27 -30.72
C ALA A 272 -15.78 -13.67 -29.31
N VAL A 273 -14.72 -14.10 -28.61
CA VAL A 273 -14.30 -13.51 -27.34
C VAL A 273 -13.45 -12.29 -27.65
N SER A 274 -13.88 -11.11 -27.21
CA SER A 274 -13.22 -9.85 -27.53
C SER A 274 -12.14 -9.48 -26.53
N CYS A 275 -12.33 -9.83 -25.25
CA CYS A 275 -11.47 -9.39 -24.16
C CYS A 275 -11.41 -10.41 -23.02
N VAL A 276 -10.27 -10.43 -22.33
CA VAL A 276 -10.03 -11.28 -21.17
C VAL A 276 -9.20 -10.55 -20.12
N ALA A 277 -9.48 -10.79 -18.84
CA ALA A 277 -8.67 -10.28 -17.73
C ALA A 277 -8.73 -11.20 -16.50
N PHE A 278 -7.67 -11.18 -15.69
CA PHE A 278 -7.66 -11.83 -14.38
C PHE A 278 -8.28 -10.92 -13.32
N SER A 279 -9.00 -11.50 -12.37
CA SER A 279 -9.65 -10.74 -11.29
C SER A 279 -8.63 -10.06 -10.38
N THR A 280 -8.78 -8.75 -10.20
CA THR A 280 -8.02 -7.96 -9.20
C THR A 280 -8.79 -7.76 -7.89
N PHE A 281 -10.08 -8.09 -7.85
CA PHE A 281 -10.94 -8.05 -6.67
C PHE A 281 -10.93 -9.38 -5.91
N GLN A 282 -11.39 -9.36 -4.65
CA GLN A 282 -11.32 -10.48 -3.71
C GLN A 282 -9.87 -11.05 -3.60
N GLU A 283 -9.70 -12.32 -3.99
CA GLU A 283 -8.41 -12.97 -4.11
C GLU A 283 -7.89 -12.77 -5.55
N LYS A 284 -6.81 -12.00 -5.67
CA LYS A 284 -6.18 -11.70 -6.96
C LYS A 284 -5.85 -12.97 -7.75
N GLY A 285 -6.24 -12.99 -9.02
CA GLY A 285 -6.04 -14.10 -9.93
C GLY A 285 -7.00 -15.27 -9.74
N ARG A 286 -7.89 -15.26 -8.72
CA ARG A 286 -8.82 -16.38 -8.49
C ARG A 286 -9.73 -16.65 -9.68
N PHE A 287 -10.20 -15.60 -10.36
CA PHE A 287 -11.09 -15.73 -11.50
C PHE A 287 -10.46 -15.21 -12.79
N LEU A 288 -10.81 -15.84 -13.90
CA LEU A 288 -10.63 -15.33 -15.25
C LEU A 288 -11.97 -14.77 -15.73
N ILE A 289 -11.97 -13.60 -16.35
CA ILE A 289 -13.18 -12.95 -16.83
C ILE A 289 -13.05 -12.74 -18.32
N SER A 290 -14.02 -13.24 -19.10
CA SER A 290 -14.07 -13.11 -20.55
C SER A 290 -15.34 -12.41 -21.00
N GLY A 291 -15.21 -11.49 -21.96
CA GLY A 291 -16.31 -10.79 -22.59
C GLY A 291 -16.44 -11.20 -24.05
N GLY A 292 -17.69 -11.45 -24.49
CA GLY A 292 -17.97 -11.96 -25.83
C GLY A 292 -18.92 -11.10 -26.66
N ASN A 293 -18.87 -11.31 -27.96
CA ASN A 293 -19.82 -10.78 -28.93
C ASN A 293 -21.22 -11.44 -28.83
N ASP A 294 -21.33 -12.51 -28.05
CA ASP A 294 -22.58 -13.16 -27.66
C ASP A 294 -23.35 -12.37 -26.59
N LYS A 295 -22.87 -11.16 -26.25
CA LYS A 295 -23.43 -10.27 -25.22
C LYS A 295 -23.35 -10.87 -23.82
N THR A 296 -22.39 -11.74 -23.56
CA THR A 296 -22.17 -12.32 -22.25
C THR A 296 -20.83 -11.91 -21.64
N VAL A 297 -20.79 -11.85 -20.32
CA VAL A 297 -19.54 -11.91 -19.54
C VAL A 297 -19.53 -13.21 -18.76
N LYS A 298 -18.47 -13.99 -18.94
CA LYS A 298 -18.27 -15.26 -18.25
C LYS A 298 -17.14 -15.12 -17.24
N ILE A 299 -17.36 -15.67 -16.05
CA ILE A 299 -16.39 -15.71 -14.96
C ILE A 299 -16.02 -17.17 -14.73
N TRP A 300 -14.73 -17.48 -14.85
CA TRP A 300 -14.18 -18.81 -14.73
C TRP A 300 -13.35 -18.92 -13.46
N ASP A 301 -13.49 -20.00 -12.71
CA ASP A 301 -12.69 -20.25 -11.51
C ASP A 301 -11.33 -20.86 -11.90
N CYS A 302 -10.27 -20.05 -11.87
CA CYS A 302 -8.94 -20.48 -12.29
C CYS A 302 -8.37 -21.60 -11.42
N VAL A 303 -8.70 -21.61 -10.12
CA VAL A 303 -8.21 -22.65 -9.20
C VAL A 303 -8.77 -24.01 -9.64
N ARG A 304 -10.07 -24.06 -9.94
CA ARG A 304 -10.71 -25.28 -10.47
C ARG A 304 -10.19 -25.67 -11.85
N CYS A 305 -9.81 -24.70 -12.68
CA CYS A 305 -9.25 -24.99 -14.00
C CYS A 305 -7.86 -25.65 -13.89
N LEU A 306 -7.07 -25.27 -12.88
CA LEU A 306 -5.68 -25.69 -12.72
C LEU A 306 -5.51 -26.93 -11.82
N ASP A 307 -6.50 -27.29 -11.01
CA ASP A 307 -6.48 -28.50 -10.18
C ASP A 307 -6.61 -29.77 -11.04
N SER A 308 -5.58 -30.63 -10.99
CA SER A 308 -5.38 -31.78 -11.89
C SER A 308 -6.13 -33.07 -11.51
N ASP A 309 -6.89 -33.09 -10.41
CA ASP A 309 -7.23 -34.34 -9.71
C ASP A 309 -8.69 -34.78 -9.74
N SER A 310 -9.57 -34.20 -10.57
CA SER A 310 -10.98 -34.64 -10.58
C SER A 310 -11.51 -35.00 -11.97
N ASN A 311 -11.70 -36.30 -12.16
CA ASN A 311 -12.41 -36.92 -13.28
C ASN A 311 -13.95 -36.80 -13.10
N THR A 312 -14.42 -35.73 -12.45
CA THR A 312 -15.81 -35.52 -12.05
C THR A 312 -16.26 -34.13 -12.51
N ASN A 313 -17.27 -34.07 -13.38
CA ASN A 313 -17.98 -32.88 -13.90
C ASN A 313 -17.18 -31.57 -13.90
N ARG A 314 -16.65 -31.22 -15.08
CA ARG A 314 -15.89 -29.99 -15.40
C ARG A 314 -16.77 -28.73 -15.32
N ASP A 315 -17.16 -28.33 -14.12
CA ASP A 315 -17.90 -27.08 -13.89
C ASP A 315 -16.93 -25.92 -13.60
N PHE A 316 -16.27 -25.46 -14.67
CA PHE A 316 -15.29 -24.36 -14.64
C PHE A 316 -15.94 -22.98 -14.59
N LEU A 317 -17.15 -22.86 -15.14
CA LEU A 317 -17.89 -21.62 -15.25
C LEU A 317 -18.51 -21.26 -13.90
N HIS A 318 -18.01 -20.21 -13.27
CA HIS A 318 -18.51 -19.72 -11.99
C HIS A 318 -19.80 -18.90 -12.17
N LEU A 319 -19.84 -18.03 -13.18
CA LEU A 319 -20.96 -17.13 -13.41
C LEU A 319 -21.08 -16.75 -14.90
N ASN A 320 -22.31 -16.69 -15.41
CA ASN A 320 -22.65 -16.18 -16.74
C ASN A 320 -23.55 -14.95 -16.60
N ILE A 321 -23.11 -13.80 -17.11
CA ILE A 321 -23.83 -12.54 -17.04
C ILE A 321 -24.27 -12.15 -18.45
N GLU A 322 -25.58 -12.08 -18.69
CA GLU A 322 -26.14 -11.62 -19.96
C GLU A 322 -26.30 -10.10 -19.97
N LEU A 323 -25.90 -9.48 -21.08
CA LEU A 323 -25.96 -8.04 -21.31
C LEU A 323 -26.84 -7.71 -22.52
N SER A 324 -27.30 -6.47 -22.58
CA SER A 324 -28.09 -5.99 -23.72
C SER A 324 -27.26 -5.79 -25.00
N LYS A 325 -25.93 -5.69 -24.87
CA LYS A 325 -24.99 -5.39 -25.96
C LYS A 325 -23.74 -6.25 -25.86
N LYS A 326 -23.01 -6.37 -26.99
CA LYS A 326 -21.70 -7.03 -27.05
C LYS A 326 -20.71 -6.35 -26.12
N VAL A 327 -19.80 -7.12 -25.56
CA VAL A 327 -18.67 -6.62 -24.78
C VAL A 327 -17.51 -6.42 -25.74
N ASN A 328 -16.85 -5.27 -25.72
CA ASN A 328 -15.64 -5.04 -26.52
C ASN A 328 -14.40 -5.09 -25.63
N TRP A 329 -14.43 -4.37 -24.51
CA TRP A 329 -13.34 -4.32 -23.54
C TRP A 329 -13.87 -4.49 -22.13
N LEU A 330 -13.01 -4.99 -21.24
CA LEU A 330 -13.31 -5.08 -19.81
C LEU A 330 -12.07 -4.78 -18.98
N CYS A 331 -12.29 -4.29 -17.77
CA CYS A 331 -11.26 -4.20 -16.75
C CYS A 331 -11.83 -4.55 -15.37
N THR A 332 -10.95 -5.03 -14.50
CA THR A 332 -11.30 -5.42 -13.13
C THR A 332 -10.73 -4.42 -12.15
N ASN A 333 -11.56 -3.89 -11.27
CA ASN A 333 -11.14 -2.90 -10.28
C ASN A 333 -10.90 -3.53 -8.90
N GLN A 334 -9.88 -3.06 -8.19
CA GLN A 334 -9.45 -3.55 -6.87
C GLN A 334 -10.33 -3.06 -5.69
N SER A 335 -11.49 -2.44 -5.95
CA SER A 335 -12.39 -1.98 -4.89
C SER A 335 -13.01 -3.15 -4.09
N ASP A 336 -13.39 -2.91 -2.82
CA ASP A 336 -14.10 -3.91 -1.99
C ASP A 336 -15.46 -4.34 -2.59
N SER A 337 -16.00 -3.52 -3.49
CA SER A 337 -17.12 -3.88 -4.35
C SER A 337 -16.58 -4.70 -5.52
N GLU A 338 -17.17 -5.87 -5.74
CA GLU A 338 -16.92 -6.78 -6.86
C GLU A 338 -17.42 -6.16 -8.19
N ASN A 339 -16.86 -5.01 -8.54
CA ASN A 339 -17.28 -4.22 -9.69
C ASN A 339 -16.49 -4.65 -10.91
N LEU A 340 -17.22 -5.18 -11.88
CA LEU A 340 -16.73 -5.37 -13.23
C LEU A 340 -17.12 -4.15 -14.07
N VAL A 341 -16.16 -3.60 -14.80
CA VAL A 341 -16.40 -2.52 -15.75
C VAL A 341 -16.27 -3.05 -17.17
N THR A 342 -17.32 -2.88 -17.97
CA THR A 342 -17.34 -3.30 -19.36
C THR A 342 -17.62 -2.12 -20.29
N SER A 343 -16.91 -2.04 -21.40
CA SER A 343 -17.26 -1.15 -22.52
C SER A 343 -18.01 -1.94 -23.59
N SER A 344 -19.06 -1.31 -24.13
CA SER A 344 -19.86 -1.79 -25.27
C SER A 344 -20.04 -0.64 -26.26
N ASN A 345 -20.68 -0.88 -27.42
CA ASN A 345 -21.09 0.15 -28.39
C ASN A 345 -22.16 1.12 -27.80
N ALA A 346 -21.81 1.81 -26.70
CA ALA A 346 -22.53 2.70 -25.77
C ALA A 346 -23.45 2.06 -24.71
N PRO A 347 -23.61 2.65 -23.49
CA PRO A 347 -22.62 3.23 -22.57
C PRO A 347 -21.89 2.15 -21.73
N ILE A 348 -20.91 2.56 -20.91
CA ILE A 348 -20.10 1.67 -20.04
C ILE A 348 -20.99 1.13 -18.92
N PHE A 349 -20.99 -0.19 -18.69
CA PHE A 349 -21.77 -0.81 -17.63
C PHE A 349 -20.87 -1.14 -16.42
N LEU A 350 -21.30 -0.69 -15.24
CA LEU A 350 -20.78 -1.12 -13.96
C LEU A 350 -21.74 -2.16 -13.38
N SER A 351 -21.34 -3.43 -13.38
CA SER A 351 -22.08 -4.49 -12.69
C SER A 351 -21.39 -4.82 -11.38
N SER A 352 -22.10 -4.68 -10.27
CA SER A 352 -21.66 -5.15 -8.95
C SER A 352 -22.04 -6.64 -8.83
N LEU A 353 -21.05 -7.53 -8.67
CA LEU A 353 -21.29 -8.98 -8.47
C LEU A 353 -22.01 -9.29 -7.14
N LEU A 354 -22.10 -8.33 -6.21
CA LEU A 354 -22.75 -8.50 -4.90
C LEU A 354 -24.28 -8.74 -4.96
N ALA A 355 -24.91 -8.77 -6.14
CA ALA A 355 -26.33 -9.07 -6.32
C ALA A 355 -26.65 -10.56 -6.59
N MET A 356 -25.66 -11.46 -6.65
CA MET A 356 -25.89 -12.83 -7.14
C MET A 356 -25.60 -13.90 -6.06
N LYS A 357 -26.61 -14.21 -5.25
CA LYS A 357 -26.75 -15.51 -4.56
C LYS A 357 -27.99 -16.23 -5.11
N PRO A 358 -27.95 -17.56 -5.29
CA PRO A 358 -29.10 -18.32 -5.77
C PRO A 358 -30.19 -18.38 -4.71
N THR A 359 -31.43 -18.18 -5.14
CA THR A 359 -32.65 -18.21 -4.33
C THR A 359 -33.11 -19.64 -4.04
N GLN A 360 -33.41 -19.94 -2.78
CA GLN A 360 -34.41 -20.95 -2.41
C GLN A 360 -35.75 -20.26 -2.09
N SER A 361 -36.80 -20.98 -2.44
CA SER A 361 -38.23 -20.71 -2.65
C SER A 361 -39.09 -20.09 -1.53
N GLN A 362 -39.98 -19.19 -1.99
CA GLN A 362 -41.41 -18.96 -1.68
C GLN A 362 -41.92 -18.01 -0.57
N PRO A 363 -43.09 -17.32 -0.78
CA PRO A 363 -43.58 -16.15 -0.04
C PRO A 363 -45.02 -16.38 0.59
N PRO A 364 -45.89 -15.36 0.85
CA PRO A 364 -46.33 -14.89 2.18
C PRO A 364 -47.85 -15.14 2.45
N PRO A 365 -48.49 -14.49 3.47
CA PRO A 365 -49.15 -13.21 3.16
C PRO A 365 -49.15 -12.14 4.28
N LEU A 366 -49.52 -10.93 3.88
CA LEU A 366 -49.73 -9.72 4.67
C LEU A 366 -51.01 -9.78 5.52
N SER A 367 -51.00 -9.09 6.67
CA SER A 367 -52.07 -8.13 6.99
C SER A 367 -51.55 -6.99 7.88
N HIS A 368 -51.96 -5.79 7.49
CA HIS A 368 -51.66 -4.49 8.06
C HIS A 368 -52.39 -4.24 9.39
N LEU A 369 -51.83 -3.28 10.14
CA LEU A 369 -52.52 -2.38 11.08
C LEU A 369 -53.36 -3.06 12.17
N PHE A 370 -52.90 -2.99 13.42
CA PHE A 370 -53.81 -2.67 14.52
C PHE A 370 -53.04 -1.99 15.67
N PHE A 371 -53.55 -0.83 16.08
CA PHE A 371 -53.41 -0.20 17.38
C PHE A 371 -52.15 0.62 17.72
N LEU A 372 -52.14 1.85 17.18
CA LEU A 372 -51.94 3.04 18.00
C LEU A 372 -53.20 3.26 18.88
N LEU A 373 -53.20 2.71 20.11
CA LEU A 373 -54.05 3.22 21.19
C LEU A 373 -53.65 2.59 22.54
N LEU A 374 -52.61 3.13 23.17
CA LEU A 374 -52.55 3.32 24.63
C LEU A 374 -51.35 4.18 25.02
N ILE A 375 -51.44 5.49 24.79
CA ILE A 375 -50.71 6.46 25.63
C ILE A 375 -51.77 7.11 26.51
N ALA A 376 -51.83 6.65 27.75
CA ALA A 376 -52.05 7.45 28.95
C ALA A 376 -52.50 6.51 30.07
N PHE A 377 -51.61 6.21 31.03
CA PHE A 377 -51.88 6.52 32.42
C PHE A 377 -50.61 6.36 33.28
N ILE A 378 -50.37 7.37 34.12
CA ILE A 378 -49.41 7.44 35.22
C ILE A 378 -47.97 7.81 34.83
N ALA A 379 -47.77 9.12 34.66
CA ALA A 379 -46.56 9.76 35.15
C ALA A 379 -46.54 9.66 36.68
N THR A 380 -45.48 9.09 37.23
CA THR A 380 -44.75 9.51 38.45
C THR A 380 -44.02 8.32 39.05
N VAL A 381 -42.79 8.06 38.59
CA VAL A 381 -41.60 7.74 39.41
C VAL A 381 -40.41 7.87 38.45
N SER A 382 -39.45 8.70 38.82
CA SER A 382 -38.11 8.78 38.25
C SER A 382 -37.45 7.40 38.18
N SER A 383 -37.46 6.76 37.01
CA SER A 383 -36.52 5.68 36.70
C SER A 383 -36.30 5.59 35.20
N SER A 384 -35.04 5.60 34.80
CA SER A 384 -34.55 5.52 33.42
C SER A 384 -35.16 4.35 32.62
N SER A 385 -35.33 4.52 31.30
CA SER A 385 -35.78 3.45 30.37
C SER A 385 -35.01 2.14 30.60
N PRO A 386 -35.63 0.96 30.53
CA PRO A 386 -34.94 -0.30 30.77
C PRO A 386 -33.87 -0.59 29.70
N LEU A 387 -32.77 -1.25 30.07
CA LEU A 387 -31.76 -1.75 29.12
C LEU A 387 -32.36 -2.87 28.26
N ASP A 388 -31.95 -2.96 26.97
CA ASP A 388 -32.36 -4.05 26.08
C ASP A 388 -32.23 -5.42 26.79
N PRO A 389 -33.32 -6.23 26.86
CA PRO A 389 -33.32 -7.49 27.61
C PRO A 389 -32.26 -8.51 27.16
N LYS A 390 -31.88 -8.52 25.88
CA LYS A 390 -30.83 -9.40 25.34
C LYS A 390 -29.45 -8.93 25.79
N GLN A 391 -29.21 -7.62 25.83
CA GLN A 391 -27.96 -7.04 26.34
C GLN A 391 -27.83 -7.24 27.84
N LEU A 392 -28.91 -7.01 28.59
CA LEU A 392 -28.95 -7.26 30.03
C LEU A 392 -28.65 -8.74 30.36
N LYS A 393 -29.24 -9.69 29.62
CA LYS A 393 -28.96 -11.12 29.79
C LYS A 393 -27.49 -11.47 29.49
N ALA A 394 -26.86 -10.79 28.53
CA ALA A 394 -25.47 -11.00 28.16
C ALA A 394 -24.47 -10.44 29.19
N LEU A 395 -24.84 -9.33 29.85
CA LEU A 395 -24.00 -8.62 30.80
C LEU A 395 -24.15 -9.10 32.24
N LYS A 396 -25.21 -9.88 32.57
CA LYS A 396 -25.39 -10.52 33.89
C LYS A 396 -24.22 -11.41 34.31
N THR A 397 -23.41 -11.92 33.37
CA THR A 397 -22.19 -12.67 33.67
C THR A 397 -20.99 -11.79 34.00
N LEU A 398 -21.08 -10.49 33.74
CA LEU A 398 -20.01 -9.49 33.90
C LEU A 398 -20.26 -8.54 35.08
N THR A 399 -21.52 -8.25 35.40
CA THR A 399 -21.88 -7.40 36.53
C THR A 399 -22.92 -8.07 37.43
N THR A 400 -22.79 -7.88 38.75
CA THR A 400 -23.77 -8.33 39.75
C THR A 400 -24.90 -7.32 39.98
N THR A 401 -24.86 -6.18 39.27
CA THR A 401 -25.81 -5.07 39.42
C THR A 401 -27.14 -5.35 38.70
N LYS A 402 -28.25 -4.88 39.29
CA LYS A 402 -29.60 -5.00 38.68
C LYS A 402 -29.73 -4.20 37.37
N ASP A 403 -29.05 -3.07 37.28
CA ASP A 403 -28.92 -2.26 36.05
C ASP A 403 -27.42 -1.93 35.81
N PRO A 404 -26.80 -2.48 34.75
CA PRO A 404 -25.42 -2.19 34.39
C PRO A 404 -25.18 -0.74 33.95
N CYS A 405 -26.24 0.00 33.58
CA CYS A 405 -26.16 1.37 33.09
C CYS A 405 -26.34 2.43 34.20
N ASN A 406 -26.81 2.04 35.40
CA ASN A 406 -27.08 2.98 36.48
C ASN A 406 -25.86 3.10 37.40
N ASN A 407 -24.96 4.02 37.05
CA ASN A 407 -23.67 4.16 37.70
C ASN A 407 -23.77 5.10 38.92
N ASN A 408 -24.47 4.66 39.98
CA ASN A 408 -24.55 5.41 41.24
C ASN A 408 -23.65 4.86 42.36
N ASN A 409 -22.67 4.00 42.03
CA ASN A 409 -21.73 3.48 43.01
C ASN A 409 -20.31 4.03 42.77
N ASN A 410 -19.94 5.00 43.60
CA ASN A 410 -18.56 5.41 43.91
C ASN A 410 -17.76 4.29 44.61
N ASN A 411 -17.83 3.04 44.11
CA ASN A 411 -17.00 1.94 44.58
C ASN A 411 -15.91 1.68 43.54
N ASN A 412 -14.71 2.17 43.85
CA ASN A 412 -13.45 2.06 43.09
C ASN A 412 -12.93 0.61 42.90
N HIS A 413 -13.79 -0.41 42.92
CA HIS A 413 -13.43 -1.83 42.82
C HIS A 413 -14.22 -2.62 41.77
N SER A 414 -15.00 -1.95 40.90
CA SER A 414 -15.56 -2.62 39.72
C SER A 414 -14.56 -2.62 38.57
N SER A 415 -14.02 -3.79 38.25
CA SER A 415 -13.10 -4.07 37.13
C SER A 415 -13.70 -3.80 35.72
N THR A 416 -14.91 -3.27 35.61
CA THR A 416 -15.57 -3.06 34.31
C THR A 416 -16.47 -1.83 34.36
N THR A 417 -16.26 -0.89 33.44
CA THR A 417 -17.11 0.30 33.28
C THR A 417 -17.96 0.17 32.02
N ILE A 418 -19.24 0.53 32.14
CA ILE A 418 -20.25 0.39 31.09
C ILE A 418 -20.96 1.73 30.93
N THR A 419 -21.08 2.22 29.70
CA THR A 419 -21.90 3.40 29.37
C THR A 419 -23.01 3.02 28.42
N CYS A 420 -24.16 3.68 28.56
CA CYS A 420 -25.36 3.41 27.77
C CYS A 420 -25.91 4.71 27.17
N ASP A 421 -26.69 4.59 26.10
CA ASP A 421 -27.46 5.71 25.55
C ASP A 421 -28.75 5.95 26.36
N ASP A 422 -29.48 7.02 26.01
CA ASP A 422 -30.77 7.39 26.60
C ASP A 422 -31.96 7.06 25.68
N ALA A 423 -31.81 6.05 24.80
CA ALA A 423 -32.84 5.70 23.81
C ALA A 423 -34.11 5.13 24.47
N SER A 424 -35.26 5.34 23.79
CA SER A 424 -36.57 4.80 24.16
C SER A 424 -37.14 3.96 23.02
N PRO A 425 -37.82 2.82 23.29
CA PRO A 425 -38.24 2.30 24.60
C PRO A 425 -37.14 1.55 25.39
N PHE A 426 -35.99 1.23 24.79
CA PHE A 426 -34.87 0.55 25.44
C PHE A 426 -33.56 1.32 25.27
N ARG A 427 -32.76 1.38 26.34
CA ARG A 427 -31.36 1.84 26.29
C ARG A 427 -30.46 0.74 25.73
N HIS A 428 -29.33 1.14 25.16
CA HIS A 428 -28.30 0.25 24.64
C HIS A 428 -26.91 0.60 25.17
N VAL A 429 -26.06 -0.40 25.35
CA VAL A 429 -24.66 -0.19 25.75
C VAL A 429 -23.84 0.34 24.57
N THR A 430 -23.13 1.45 24.81
CA THR A 430 -22.34 2.21 23.83
C THR A 430 -20.82 2.11 24.06
N SER A 431 -20.37 1.98 25.31
CA SER A 431 -18.95 1.78 25.66
C SER A 431 -18.79 0.70 26.72
N LEU A 432 -17.71 -0.05 26.61
CA LEU A 432 -17.34 -1.11 27.53
C LEU A 432 -15.83 -1.08 27.78
N SER A 433 -15.42 -0.86 29.02
CA SER A 433 -14.02 -0.89 29.43
C SER A 433 -13.77 -1.94 30.48
N PHE A 434 -12.71 -2.72 30.31
CA PHE A 434 -12.27 -3.68 31.31
C PHE A 434 -10.94 -3.24 31.93
N ALA A 435 -10.85 -3.32 33.25
CA ALA A 435 -9.65 -3.10 34.04
C ALA A 435 -9.36 -4.34 34.89
N THR A 436 -8.09 -4.76 35.03
CA THR A 436 -7.66 -5.82 35.96
C THR A 436 -8.44 -7.16 35.83
N CYS A 437 -8.74 -7.56 34.58
CA CYS A 437 -9.64 -8.67 34.23
C CYS A 437 -9.20 -10.05 34.76
N SER A 438 -10.13 -10.84 35.30
CA SER A 438 -9.93 -12.27 35.63
C SER A 438 -10.48 -13.25 34.58
N SER A 439 -11.58 -12.93 33.88
CA SER A 439 -12.03 -13.66 32.66
C SER A 439 -13.11 -12.87 31.87
N LEU A 440 -13.09 -12.96 30.53
CA LEU A 440 -14.14 -12.42 29.66
C LEU A 440 -14.95 -13.57 29.03
N PRO A 441 -16.29 -13.61 29.15
CA PRO A 441 -17.09 -14.57 28.41
C PRO A 441 -17.11 -14.17 26.92
N SER A 442 -16.52 -14.99 26.06
CA SER A 442 -16.49 -14.79 24.60
C SER A 442 -17.88 -14.65 23.93
N LYS A 443 -18.95 -15.02 24.66
CA LYS A 443 -20.35 -14.93 24.22
C LYS A 443 -21.04 -13.60 24.61
N ALA A 444 -20.43 -12.79 25.49
CA ALA A 444 -21.05 -11.56 26.00
C ALA A 444 -21.08 -10.41 24.97
N LEU A 445 -20.14 -10.39 24.01
CA LEU A 445 -20.04 -9.33 22.99
C LEU A 445 -21.00 -9.49 21.81
N LYS A 446 -21.55 -10.69 21.57
CA LYS A 446 -22.43 -10.96 20.42
C LYS A 446 -23.73 -10.15 20.45
N PRO A 447 -24.42 -10.00 21.60
CA PRO A 447 -25.64 -9.18 21.70
C PRO A 447 -25.39 -7.67 21.63
N LEU A 448 -24.13 -7.25 21.68
CA LEU A 448 -23.69 -5.85 21.66
C LEU A 448 -23.23 -5.39 20.25
N SER A 449 -23.31 -6.28 19.24
CA SER A 449 -22.64 -6.09 17.95
C SER A 449 -23.07 -4.84 17.16
N THR A 450 -24.27 -4.32 17.42
CA THR A 450 -24.88 -3.21 16.68
C THR A 450 -24.90 -1.89 17.45
N SER A 451 -24.67 -1.90 18.77
CA SER A 451 -24.74 -0.71 19.63
C SER A 451 -23.40 -0.30 20.25
N LEU A 452 -22.43 -1.21 20.34
CA LEU A 452 -21.16 -0.92 20.99
C LEU A 452 -20.23 -0.14 20.05
N PHE A 453 -19.92 1.11 20.43
CA PHE A 453 -19.05 2.00 19.67
C PHE A 453 -17.61 2.02 20.22
N SER A 454 -17.42 1.78 21.52
CA SER A 454 -16.11 1.82 22.16
C SER A 454 -15.84 0.58 23.00
N LEU A 455 -14.65 0.00 22.84
CA LEU A 455 -14.20 -1.18 23.58
C LEU A 455 -12.75 -0.98 24.04
N SER A 456 -12.52 -1.06 25.35
CA SER A 456 -11.19 -0.85 25.94
C SER A 456 -10.79 -1.93 26.92
N PHE A 457 -9.50 -2.27 26.92
CA PHE A 457 -8.87 -3.22 27.83
C PHE A 457 -7.64 -2.59 28.49
N LEU A 458 -7.62 -2.58 29.82
CA LEU A 458 -6.55 -2.00 30.63
C LEU A 458 -6.00 -3.04 31.61
N ASN A 459 -4.70 -3.34 31.50
CA ASN A 459 -3.98 -4.25 32.39
C ASN A 459 -4.62 -5.65 32.48
N CYS A 460 -5.00 -6.24 31.34
CA CYS A 460 -5.57 -7.59 31.25
C CYS A 460 -4.62 -8.57 30.51
N PRO A 461 -3.48 -8.97 31.10
CA PRO A 461 -2.40 -9.68 30.40
C PRO A 461 -2.71 -11.16 30.11
N SER A 462 -3.53 -11.81 30.95
CA SER A 462 -3.90 -13.23 30.85
C SER A 462 -5.10 -13.48 29.93
N LEU A 463 -5.80 -12.42 29.52
CA LEU A 463 -7.00 -12.52 28.71
C LEU A 463 -6.64 -12.86 27.26
N SER A 464 -7.45 -13.69 26.60
CA SER A 464 -7.36 -13.92 25.15
C SER A 464 -8.17 -12.86 24.38
N PRO A 465 -7.69 -12.37 23.23
CA PRO A 465 -8.45 -11.44 22.39
C PRO A 465 -9.84 -11.98 22.02
N PRO A 466 -10.91 -11.16 22.09
CA PRO A 466 -12.27 -11.62 21.80
C PRO A 466 -12.46 -12.05 20.34
N LYS A 467 -12.90 -13.29 20.12
CA LYS A 467 -13.09 -13.85 18.76
C LYS A 467 -14.13 -13.11 17.93
N HIS A 468 -15.18 -12.59 18.58
CA HIS A 468 -16.23 -11.80 17.93
C HIS A 468 -16.09 -10.33 18.31
N LEU A 469 -15.96 -9.48 17.28
CA LEU A 469 -15.84 -8.03 17.41
C LEU A 469 -17.14 -7.39 16.91
N PRO A 470 -17.72 -6.42 17.64
CA PRO A 470 -18.87 -5.65 17.19
C PRO A 470 -18.61 -4.93 15.86
N THR A 471 -19.57 -5.00 14.94
CA THR A 471 -19.51 -4.33 13.64
C THR A 471 -19.69 -2.81 13.75
N SER A 472 -20.30 -2.33 14.83
CA SER A 472 -20.51 -0.90 15.12
C SER A 472 -19.28 -0.19 15.71
N LEU A 473 -18.19 -0.91 15.99
CA LEU A 473 -17.07 -0.37 16.74
C LEU A 473 -16.39 0.80 15.99
N ARG A 474 -16.14 1.89 16.73
CA ARG A 474 -15.49 3.13 16.29
C ARG A 474 -14.19 3.39 17.06
N SER A 475 -14.10 2.92 18.30
CA SER A 475 -12.91 3.03 19.15
C SER A 475 -12.50 1.67 19.71
N PHE A 476 -11.23 1.31 19.55
CA PHE A 476 -10.64 0.13 20.17
C PHE A 476 -9.37 0.50 20.92
N SER A 477 -9.28 0.11 22.20
CA SER A 477 -8.12 0.36 23.04
C SER A 477 -7.64 -0.90 23.76
N ALA A 478 -6.33 -1.16 23.74
CA ALA A 478 -5.68 -2.23 24.47
C ALA A 478 -4.36 -1.74 25.07
N VAL A 479 -4.34 -1.58 26.39
CA VAL A 479 -3.17 -1.09 27.15
C VAL A 479 -2.69 -2.18 28.10
N SER A 480 -1.43 -2.58 27.98
CA SER A 480 -0.80 -3.62 28.81
C SER A 480 -1.65 -4.90 28.94
N SER A 481 -2.41 -5.21 27.88
CA SER A 481 -3.39 -6.29 27.83
C SER A 481 -2.96 -7.35 26.81
N PHE A 482 -3.54 -8.55 26.90
CA PHE A 482 -3.26 -9.67 25.97
C PHE A 482 -1.80 -10.13 25.91
N ARG A 483 -0.93 -9.80 26.88
CA ARG A 483 0.51 -10.10 26.82
C ARG A 483 0.85 -11.57 26.55
N ARG A 484 0.06 -12.55 27.03
CA ARG A 484 0.32 -13.98 26.74
C ARG A 484 0.03 -14.38 25.29
N HIS A 485 -0.96 -13.76 24.67
CA HIS A 485 -1.46 -14.17 23.35
C HIS A 485 -1.03 -13.21 22.22
N GLY A 486 -0.75 -11.96 22.57
CA GLY A 486 -0.56 -10.85 21.64
C GLY A 486 -1.81 -10.54 20.82
N LEU A 487 -1.65 -9.60 19.90
CA LEU A 487 -2.64 -9.30 18.86
C LEU A 487 -2.01 -9.64 17.50
N SER A 488 -2.70 -10.37 16.64
CA SER A 488 -2.22 -10.56 15.27
C SER A 488 -2.64 -9.40 14.38
N GLY A 489 -1.86 -9.09 13.35
CA GLY A 489 -2.24 -8.09 12.35
C GLY A 489 -3.58 -8.43 11.68
N VAL A 490 -3.81 -9.72 11.42
CA VAL A 490 -5.09 -10.23 10.87
C VAL A 490 -6.27 -9.97 11.82
N TYR A 491 -6.06 -10.11 13.13
CA TYR A 491 -7.08 -9.79 14.11
C TYR A 491 -7.46 -8.31 14.07
N LEU A 492 -6.46 -7.43 14.05
CA LEU A 492 -6.66 -5.98 13.99
C LEU A 492 -7.30 -5.54 12.66
N ALA A 493 -6.94 -6.17 11.54
CA ALA A 493 -7.50 -5.88 10.22
C ALA A 493 -9.02 -6.11 10.11
N ARG A 494 -9.64 -6.82 11.07
CA ARG A 494 -11.10 -7.01 11.16
C ARG A 494 -11.83 -5.76 11.67
N LEU A 495 -11.11 -4.81 12.26
CA LEU A 495 -11.65 -3.57 12.83
C LEU A 495 -11.77 -2.48 11.77
N VAL A 496 -12.67 -2.70 10.78
CA VAL A 496 -12.75 -1.91 9.53
C VAL A 496 -13.19 -0.45 9.77
N ASN A 497 -14.13 -0.23 10.68
CA ASN A 497 -14.83 1.06 10.80
C ASN A 497 -14.36 1.90 12.00
N LEU A 498 -13.11 1.73 12.42
CA LEU A 498 -12.51 2.50 13.51
C LEU A 498 -12.16 3.92 13.09
N THR A 499 -12.39 4.85 14.01
CA THR A 499 -11.84 6.20 14.01
C THR A 499 -10.63 6.30 14.94
N ASN A 500 -10.65 5.58 16.07
CA ASN A 500 -9.60 5.59 17.08
C ASN A 500 -9.06 4.17 17.33
N LEU A 501 -7.76 3.99 17.18
CA LEU A 501 -7.06 2.77 17.56
C LEU A 501 -5.93 3.09 18.54
N SER A 502 -5.97 2.49 19.73
CA SER A 502 -4.91 2.64 20.74
C SER A 502 -4.42 1.28 21.21
N ILE A 503 -3.16 0.97 20.92
CA ILE A 503 -2.48 -0.24 21.37
C ILE A 503 -1.18 0.19 22.04
N LEU A 504 -1.05 -0.09 23.32
CA LEU A 504 0.10 0.31 24.11
C LEU A 504 0.63 -0.87 24.93
N SER A 505 1.91 -1.19 24.80
CA SER A 505 2.55 -2.28 25.56
C SER A 505 1.89 -3.65 25.34
N VAL A 506 1.41 -3.89 24.11
CA VAL A 506 0.82 -5.17 23.68
C VAL A 506 1.59 -5.67 22.46
N PRO A 507 2.16 -6.89 22.50
CA PRO A 507 2.92 -7.40 21.38
C PRO A 507 2.00 -7.67 20.17
N ILE A 508 2.38 -7.14 19.01
CA ILE A 508 1.68 -7.34 17.74
C ILE A 508 2.48 -8.28 16.84
N SER A 509 1.87 -9.38 16.41
CA SER A 509 2.41 -10.26 15.38
C SER A 509 1.85 -9.89 14.02
N ALA A 510 2.61 -9.12 13.25
CA ALA A 510 2.27 -8.69 11.89
C ALA A 510 3.54 -8.53 11.05
N SER A 511 3.44 -8.70 9.73
CA SER A 511 4.56 -8.42 8.80
C SER A 511 4.83 -6.93 8.61
N GLY A 512 3.90 -6.07 9.02
CA GLY A 512 4.09 -4.63 9.08
C GLY A 512 2.80 -3.85 9.31
N LEU A 513 2.94 -2.53 9.47
CA LEU A 513 1.82 -1.63 9.71
C LEU A 513 0.74 -1.67 8.61
N TYR A 514 1.14 -1.98 7.37
CA TYR A 514 0.20 -2.11 6.23
C TYR A 514 -0.84 -3.23 6.42
N VAL A 515 -0.50 -4.31 7.13
CA VAL A 515 -1.47 -5.39 7.42
C VAL A 515 -2.49 -4.92 8.44
N VAL A 516 -2.05 -4.16 9.45
CA VAL A 516 -2.91 -3.65 10.51
C VAL A 516 -3.90 -2.63 9.96
N LEU A 517 -3.43 -1.69 9.13
CA LEU A 517 -4.23 -0.58 8.63
C LEU A 517 -4.95 -0.86 7.30
N GLY A 518 -4.71 -2.00 6.64
CA GLY A 518 -5.13 -2.24 5.25
C GLY A 518 -6.62 -1.99 4.97
N ASN A 519 -7.49 -2.23 5.96
CA ASN A 519 -8.94 -2.04 5.84
C ASN A 519 -9.48 -0.84 6.66
N MET A 520 -8.64 -0.12 7.40
CA MET A 520 -9.07 0.99 8.26
C MET A 520 -9.08 2.30 7.47
N ARG A 521 -10.22 2.67 6.88
CA ARG A 521 -10.32 3.89 6.03
C ARG A 521 -10.71 5.16 6.79
N ASN A 522 -11.36 5.01 7.94
CA ASN A 522 -11.92 6.13 8.70
C ASN A 522 -11.05 6.54 9.90
N ILE A 523 -9.83 6.00 10.02
CA ILE A 523 -8.99 6.21 11.18
C ILE A 523 -8.46 7.66 11.20
N THR A 524 -8.67 8.34 12.33
CA THR A 524 -8.23 9.71 12.55
C THR A 524 -7.16 9.79 13.64
N SER A 525 -7.15 8.85 14.58
CA SER A 525 -6.15 8.72 15.64
C SER A 525 -5.61 7.30 15.72
N LEU A 526 -4.30 7.17 15.54
CA LEU A 526 -3.57 5.92 15.55
C LEU A 526 -2.47 5.95 16.61
N THR A 527 -2.57 5.07 17.60
CA THR A 527 -1.50 4.81 18.57
C THR A 527 -1.18 3.32 18.58
N ILE A 528 0.03 2.96 18.19
CA ILE A 528 0.60 1.62 18.34
C ILE A 528 2.00 1.81 18.90
N SER A 529 2.14 1.77 20.23
CA SER A 529 3.41 2.03 20.91
C SER A 529 3.85 0.87 21.79
N SER A 530 5.16 0.62 21.85
CA SER A 530 5.73 -0.46 22.67
C SER A 530 5.15 -1.85 22.29
N SER A 531 4.98 -2.10 20.99
CA SER A 531 4.23 -3.24 20.47
C SER A 531 5.05 -4.23 19.64
N ASN A 532 6.38 -4.05 19.59
CA ASN A 532 7.30 -4.85 18.77
C ASN A 532 6.91 -4.92 17.28
N LEU A 533 6.25 -3.89 16.74
CA LEU A 533 5.77 -3.90 15.37
C LEU A 533 6.94 -3.79 14.37
N PRO A 534 7.16 -4.79 13.48
CA PRO A 534 8.20 -4.74 12.44
C PRO A 534 7.71 -4.05 11.17
N GLY A 535 8.61 -3.97 10.19
CA GLY A 535 8.30 -3.49 8.84
C GLY A 535 8.63 -2.02 8.62
N LYS A 536 8.08 -1.45 7.54
CA LYS A 536 8.30 -0.07 7.13
C LYS A 536 7.01 0.74 7.29
N ILE A 537 7.15 2.06 7.41
CA ILE A 537 6.00 2.97 7.29
C ILE A 537 5.41 2.81 5.87
N PRO A 538 4.08 2.65 5.71
CA PRO A 538 3.40 2.50 4.42
C PRO A 538 3.71 3.61 3.42
N LYS A 539 3.52 3.34 2.12
CA LYS A 539 3.77 4.36 1.09
C LYS A 539 2.80 5.52 1.21
N ALA A 540 1.53 5.20 1.39
CA ALA A 540 0.48 6.17 1.64
C ALA A 540 -0.37 5.65 2.80
N PHE A 541 -0.97 6.57 3.52
CA PHE A 541 -2.04 6.29 4.45
C PHE A 541 -3.36 6.59 3.73
N HIS A 542 -4.33 5.68 3.83
CA HIS A 542 -5.61 5.80 3.10
C HIS A 542 -6.67 6.54 3.92
N SER A 543 -6.26 7.30 4.94
CA SER A 543 -7.13 7.92 5.94
C SER A 543 -6.61 9.28 6.35
N ASN A 544 -7.54 10.15 6.74
CA ASN A 544 -7.22 11.50 7.17
C ASN A 544 -6.78 11.51 8.65
N LEU A 545 -5.53 11.10 8.87
CA LEU A 545 -4.94 10.97 10.21
C LEU A 545 -4.56 12.34 10.76
N THR A 546 -5.04 12.60 11.98
CA THR A 546 -4.71 13.80 12.75
C THR A 546 -3.65 13.52 13.81
N HIS A 547 -3.57 12.29 14.31
CA HIS A 547 -2.63 11.86 15.34
C HIS A 547 -2.04 10.50 14.99
N ILE A 548 -0.70 10.42 14.96
CA ILE A 548 0.05 9.18 14.76
C ILE A 548 1.09 9.05 15.85
N ASP A 549 0.99 7.98 16.64
CA ASP A 549 2.02 7.54 17.56
C ASP A 549 2.40 6.09 17.25
N LEU A 550 3.60 5.90 16.70
CA LEU A 550 4.20 4.60 16.42
C LEU A 550 5.49 4.39 17.22
N SER A 551 5.63 5.11 18.34
CA SER A 551 6.84 5.14 19.14
C SER A 551 7.20 3.78 19.75
N ASN A 552 8.48 3.58 20.02
CA ASN A 552 8.99 2.39 20.72
C ASN A 552 8.60 1.07 20.02
N ASN A 553 8.86 0.99 18.71
CA ASN A 553 8.68 -0.23 17.93
C ASN A 553 9.99 -0.59 17.21
N ILE A 554 9.94 -1.55 16.29
CA ILE A 554 11.08 -2.00 15.49
C ILE A 554 10.92 -1.63 14.01
N LEU A 555 10.28 -0.48 13.72
CA LEU A 555 10.08 0.02 12.37
C LEU A 555 11.42 0.41 11.73
N ARG A 556 11.57 0.13 10.43
CA ARG A 556 12.79 0.36 9.64
C ARG A 556 12.51 1.13 8.35
N GLY A 557 13.58 1.57 7.69
CA GLY A 557 13.52 2.27 6.40
C GLY A 557 13.44 3.78 6.55
N SER A 558 13.32 4.49 5.44
CA SER A 558 13.26 5.94 5.41
C SER A 558 11.86 6.52 5.53
N LEU A 559 11.79 7.74 6.06
CA LEU A 559 10.60 8.56 6.04
C LEU A 559 10.41 9.09 4.63
N ARG A 560 9.39 8.61 3.93
CA ARG A 560 9.17 8.92 2.52
C ARG A 560 8.35 10.19 2.36
N PRO A 561 8.57 10.99 1.30
CA PRO A 561 7.85 12.26 1.11
C PRO A 561 6.34 12.12 1.18
N SER A 562 5.79 11.01 0.68
CA SER A 562 4.36 10.71 0.67
C SER A 562 3.66 10.67 2.04
N ILE A 563 4.39 10.66 3.16
CA ILE A 563 3.78 10.82 4.49
C ILE A 563 3.11 12.20 4.64
N THR A 564 3.58 13.20 3.87
CA THR A 564 3.12 14.60 3.96
C THR A 564 1.79 14.85 3.25
N LEU A 565 1.24 13.82 2.60
CA LEU A 565 -0.14 13.82 2.10
C LEU A 565 -1.18 13.86 3.24
N LEU A 566 -0.76 13.63 4.50
CA LEU A 566 -1.61 13.78 5.69
C LEU A 566 -1.66 15.26 6.12
N THR A 567 -2.36 16.09 5.34
CA THR A 567 -2.41 17.55 5.54
C THR A 567 -3.01 17.97 6.89
N ASP A 568 -3.87 17.13 7.46
CA ASP A 568 -4.57 17.40 8.72
C ASP A 568 -3.83 16.89 9.96
N LEU A 569 -2.58 16.41 9.78
CA LEU A 569 -1.78 15.83 10.85
C LEU A 569 -1.32 16.90 11.85
N LYS A 570 -1.70 16.72 13.12
CA LYS A 570 -1.35 17.59 14.25
C LYS A 570 -0.25 17.03 15.12
N SER A 571 -0.14 15.69 15.19
CA SER A 571 0.86 15.02 16.02
C SER A 571 1.45 13.82 15.30
N LEU A 572 2.78 13.79 15.21
CA LEU A 572 3.56 12.68 14.65
C LEU A 572 4.67 12.27 15.61
N ASN A 573 4.53 11.09 16.21
CA ASN A 573 5.55 10.48 17.06
C ASN A 573 6.03 9.17 16.44
N LEU A 574 7.27 9.17 15.95
CA LEU A 574 7.97 8.00 15.39
C LEU A 574 9.21 7.64 16.22
N SER A 575 9.32 8.17 17.44
CA SER A 575 10.52 8.02 18.27
C SER A 575 10.81 6.57 18.66
N ARG A 576 12.06 6.27 19.01
CA ARG A 576 12.51 4.95 19.48
C ARG A 576 12.16 3.84 18.48
N ASN A 577 12.63 4.00 17.25
CA ASN A 577 12.51 3.00 16.18
C ASN A 577 13.89 2.78 15.54
N SER A 578 13.94 2.11 14.39
CA SER A 578 15.15 1.93 13.58
C SER A 578 15.00 2.58 12.20
N LEU A 579 14.31 3.72 12.13
CA LEU A 579 14.16 4.51 10.90
C LEU A 579 15.49 5.18 10.52
N SER A 580 15.77 5.32 9.23
CA SER A 580 17.08 5.77 8.73
C SER A 580 16.98 6.63 7.47
N GLY A 581 18.07 7.30 7.09
CA GLY A 581 18.12 8.20 5.93
C GLY A 581 17.80 9.64 6.34
N GLU A 582 17.56 10.52 5.36
CA GLU A 582 17.34 11.95 5.62
C GLU A 582 15.89 12.26 6.04
N ILE A 583 15.70 13.36 6.77
CA ILE A 583 14.39 13.96 6.98
C ILE A 583 13.99 14.63 5.65
N PRO A 584 12.89 14.22 4.99
CA PRO A 584 12.54 14.73 3.68
C PRO A 584 12.19 16.23 3.73
N ASN A 585 12.58 16.98 2.70
CA ASN A 585 12.21 18.40 2.56
C ASN A 585 10.69 18.62 2.57
N SER A 586 9.87 17.65 2.18
CA SER A 586 8.41 17.79 2.24
C SER A 586 7.86 17.82 3.67
N ILE A 587 8.67 17.59 4.72
CA ILE A 587 8.21 17.65 6.12
C ILE A 587 7.53 18.98 6.46
N GLY A 588 7.90 20.08 5.78
CA GLY A 588 7.30 21.40 5.93
C GLY A 588 5.85 21.51 5.44
N ASP A 589 5.35 20.54 4.67
CA ASP A 589 3.98 20.55 4.14
C ASP A 589 2.93 20.27 5.25
N PHE A 590 3.35 19.77 6.42
CA PHE A 590 2.48 19.55 7.57
C PHE A 590 2.11 20.86 8.30
N THR A 591 1.42 21.76 7.61
CA THR A 591 1.11 23.12 8.12
C THR A 591 0.31 23.16 9.43
N LEU A 592 -0.39 22.08 9.78
CA LEU A 592 -1.16 21.94 11.03
C LEU A 592 -0.41 21.18 12.14
N LEU A 593 0.85 20.79 11.92
CA LEU A 593 1.62 19.99 12.87
C LEU A 593 1.99 20.80 14.10
N GLN A 594 1.64 20.27 15.26
CA GLN A 594 1.93 20.85 16.57
C GLN A 594 3.05 20.09 17.27
N ASN A 595 3.11 18.76 17.09
CA ASN A 595 4.08 17.89 17.75
C ASN A 595 4.78 16.98 16.74
N LEU A 596 6.11 17.06 16.70
CA LEU A 596 6.95 16.17 15.90
C LEU A 596 8.04 15.56 16.78
N SER A 597 8.04 14.22 16.89
CA SER A 597 9.11 13.48 17.55
C SER A 597 9.66 12.39 16.64
N LEU A 598 10.93 12.54 16.26
CA LEU A 598 11.72 11.57 15.50
C LEU A 598 12.87 11.01 16.33
N ALA A 599 12.87 11.26 17.64
CA ALA A 599 13.96 10.98 18.55
C ALA A 599 14.35 9.49 18.60
N SER A 600 15.60 9.18 18.92
CA SER A 600 16.10 7.80 19.07
C SER A 600 15.84 6.94 17.82
N ASN A 601 16.34 7.41 16.67
CA ASN A 601 16.31 6.71 15.38
C ASN A 601 17.73 6.76 14.76
N ARG A 602 17.84 6.57 13.45
CA ARG A 602 19.09 6.63 12.67
C ARG A 602 18.98 7.65 11.53
N PHE A 603 18.23 8.74 11.72
CA PHE A 603 18.12 9.79 10.71
C PHE A 603 19.46 10.52 10.56
N SER A 604 19.84 10.85 9.32
CA SER A 604 21.11 11.47 8.96
C SER A 604 20.91 12.72 8.09
N GLY A 605 21.97 13.47 7.83
CA GLY A 605 21.90 14.71 7.03
C GLY A 605 21.44 15.93 7.83
N PRO A 606 21.31 17.10 7.18
CA PRO A 606 20.92 18.33 7.86
C PRO A 606 19.44 18.39 8.19
N ILE A 607 19.07 19.26 9.13
CA ILE A 607 17.66 19.64 9.33
C ILE A 607 17.20 20.42 8.09
N PRO A 608 16.16 19.96 7.37
CA PRO A 608 15.73 20.61 6.14
C PRO A 608 15.12 22.00 6.43
N GLY A 609 15.41 22.95 5.55
CA GLY A 609 14.95 24.35 5.70
C GLY A 609 13.44 24.49 5.78
N SER A 610 12.70 23.57 5.15
CA SER A 610 11.24 23.53 5.16
C SER A 610 10.60 23.34 6.54
N VAL A 611 11.35 22.91 7.56
CA VAL A 611 10.86 22.88 8.95
C VAL A 611 10.40 24.26 9.42
N SER A 612 10.95 25.36 8.85
CA SER A 612 10.50 26.72 9.14
C SER A 612 9.03 26.98 8.76
N SER A 613 8.46 26.19 7.84
CA SER A 613 7.06 26.32 7.41
C SER A 613 6.04 25.75 8.40
N LEU A 614 6.50 25.03 9.42
CA LEU A 614 5.65 24.43 10.46
C LEU A 614 5.25 25.48 11.52
N SER A 615 4.43 26.45 11.14
CA SER A 615 4.06 27.61 11.96
C SER A 615 3.33 27.28 13.26
N GLN A 616 2.65 26.12 13.32
CA GLN A 616 1.94 25.65 14.52
C GLN A 616 2.79 24.73 15.41
N LEU A 617 4.05 24.46 15.05
CA LEU A 617 4.88 23.51 15.77
C LEU A 617 5.23 24.04 17.17
N THR A 618 4.82 23.30 18.19
CA THR A 618 5.06 23.60 19.60
C THR A 618 6.14 22.71 20.19
N HIS A 619 6.25 21.46 19.69
CA HIS A 619 7.17 20.45 20.18
C HIS A 619 7.96 19.82 19.03
N LEU A 620 9.28 19.94 19.08
CA LEU A 620 10.20 19.28 18.17
C LEU A 620 11.26 18.49 18.95
N ASP A 621 11.27 17.18 18.76
CA ASP A 621 12.30 16.30 19.31
C ASP A 621 12.98 15.48 18.22
N LEU A 622 14.24 15.81 17.95
CA LEU A 622 15.12 15.14 16.99
C LEU A 622 16.29 14.43 17.68
N SER A 623 16.27 14.32 19.01
CA SER A 623 17.41 13.85 19.80
C SER A 623 17.78 12.38 19.53
N GLY A 624 19.03 12.00 19.74
CA GLY A 624 19.46 10.61 19.57
C GLY A 624 19.34 10.12 18.12
N ASN A 625 19.90 10.88 17.18
CA ASN A 625 19.96 10.54 15.76
C ASN A 625 21.41 10.75 15.24
N GLN A 626 21.59 10.73 13.93
CA GLN A 626 22.86 10.98 13.23
C GLN A 626 22.78 12.26 12.39
N LEU A 627 21.92 13.22 12.78
CA LEU A 627 21.74 14.48 12.07
C LEU A 627 23.00 15.32 12.17
N ASN A 628 23.36 16.03 11.11
CA ASN A 628 24.59 16.79 10.99
C ASN A 628 24.36 18.18 10.40
N GLY A 629 25.45 18.91 10.11
CA GLY A 629 25.37 20.28 9.66
C GLY A 629 25.24 21.28 10.81
N VAL A 630 24.98 22.53 10.45
CA VAL A 630 24.74 23.62 11.41
C VAL A 630 23.29 23.59 11.91
N VAL A 631 23.08 23.94 13.17
CA VAL A 631 21.73 24.17 13.70
C VAL A 631 21.13 25.39 12.97
N PRO A 632 19.96 25.28 12.32
CA PRO A 632 19.40 26.41 11.57
C PRO A 632 18.89 27.55 12.46
N SER A 633 19.13 28.79 12.03
CA SER A 633 18.67 30.00 12.74
C SER A 633 17.16 30.24 12.64
N PHE A 634 16.47 29.63 11.67
CA PHE A 634 15.02 29.81 11.49
C PHE A 634 14.20 29.38 12.70
N PHE A 635 14.73 28.53 13.59
CA PHE A 635 14.05 28.15 14.83
C PHE A 635 13.71 29.36 15.71
N SER A 636 14.54 30.41 15.67
CA SER A 636 14.25 31.66 16.39
C SER A 636 13.03 32.41 15.86
N GLY A 637 12.67 32.19 14.59
CA GLY A 637 11.47 32.75 13.97
C GLY A 637 10.20 31.91 14.16
N MET A 638 10.29 30.72 14.77
CA MET A 638 9.13 29.86 15.00
C MET A 638 8.41 30.27 16.29
N GLU A 639 7.40 31.14 16.15
CA GLU A 639 6.74 31.77 17.31
C GLU A 639 6.03 30.81 18.25
N SER A 640 5.47 29.72 17.72
CA SER A 640 4.74 28.70 18.48
C SER A 640 5.64 27.71 19.22
N LEU A 641 6.95 27.68 18.91
CA LEU A 641 7.86 26.65 19.42
C LEU A 641 8.12 26.84 20.91
N LYS A 642 7.91 25.77 21.69
CA LYS A 642 8.03 25.73 23.15
C LYS A 642 9.04 24.70 23.62
N ARG A 643 9.12 23.55 22.96
CA ARG A 643 10.06 22.48 23.31
C ARG A 643 10.91 22.11 22.10
N LEU A 644 12.23 22.25 22.23
CA LEU A 644 13.21 21.93 21.20
C LEU A 644 14.30 21.03 21.77
N ASN A 645 14.39 19.80 21.26
CA ASN A 645 15.40 18.84 21.66
C ASN A 645 16.22 18.38 20.46
N LEU A 646 17.50 18.73 20.44
CA LEU A 646 18.47 18.42 19.39
C LEU A 646 19.67 17.60 19.92
N ALA A 647 19.59 17.14 21.17
CA ALA A 647 20.70 16.47 21.82
C ALA A 647 21.08 15.15 21.15
N ASP A 648 22.31 14.70 21.42
CA ASP A 648 22.83 13.40 21.00
C ASP A 648 22.70 13.20 19.47
N ASN A 649 23.31 14.12 18.72
CA ASN A 649 23.40 14.13 17.26
C ASN A 649 24.84 14.45 16.82
N SER A 650 25.06 14.81 15.55
CA SER A 650 26.35 15.21 14.99
C SER A 650 26.34 16.65 14.47
N PHE A 651 25.58 17.55 15.11
CA PHE A 651 25.55 18.96 14.75
C PHE A 651 26.89 19.64 15.05
N HIS A 652 27.24 20.65 14.25
CA HIS A 652 28.48 21.40 14.40
C HIS A 652 28.33 22.91 14.16
N GLY A 653 29.35 23.67 14.57
CA GLY A 653 29.42 25.12 14.40
C GLY A 653 28.84 25.89 15.60
N VAL A 654 28.57 27.18 15.38
CA VAL A 654 28.08 28.08 16.42
C VAL A 654 26.56 27.99 16.54
N LEU A 655 26.05 27.82 17.76
CA LEU A 655 24.63 27.85 18.04
C LEU A 655 24.03 29.23 17.70
N PRO A 656 23.04 29.34 16.79
CA PRO A 656 22.58 30.62 16.27
C PRO A 656 21.49 31.28 17.12
N PHE A 657 21.50 31.02 18.43
CA PHE A 657 20.43 31.44 19.34
C PHE A 657 20.93 32.48 20.35
N ASN A 658 20.03 33.38 20.74
CA ASN A 658 20.26 34.33 21.82
C ASN A 658 19.58 33.87 23.11
N GLU A 659 19.93 34.51 24.23
CA GLU A 659 19.40 34.16 25.55
C GLU A 659 17.88 34.35 25.65
N SER A 660 17.31 35.34 24.95
CA SER A 660 15.85 35.59 24.92
C SER A 660 15.09 34.41 24.31
N PHE A 661 15.55 33.88 23.18
CA PHE A 661 14.95 32.71 22.54
C PHE A 661 15.04 31.47 23.42
N VAL A 662 16.22 31.20 24.01
CA VAL A 662 16.40 30.02 24.88
C VAL A 662 15.49 30.10 26.10
N LYS A 663 15.35 31.27 26.74
CA LYS A 663 14.45 31.48 27.89
C LYS A 663 12.96 31.40 27.54
N LYS A 664 12.58 31.65 26.28
CA LYS A 664 11.20 31.48 25.81
C LYS A 664 10.78 30.00 25.75
N LEU A 665 11.74 29.10 25.54
CA LEU A 665 11.46 27.66 25.45
C LEU A 665 11.20 27.08 26.85
N GLU A 666 10.12 26.30 26.95
CA GLU A 666 9.81 25.49 28.13
C GLU A 666 10.81 24.33 28.30
N PHE A 667 11.42 23.87 27.20
CA PHE A 667 12.44 22.84 27.20
C PHE A 667 13.42 23.04 26.04
N PHE A 668 14.71 23.10 26.34
CA PHE A 668 15.77 23.20 25.34
C PHE A 668 16.94 22.29 25.69
N GLN A 669 17.39 21.48 24.74
CA GLN A 669 18.52 20.57 24.97
C GLN A 669 19.32 20.34 23.68
N VAL A 670 20.65 20.52 23.78
CA VAL A 670 21.61 20.42 22.67
C VAL A 670 22.87 19.62 23.03
N ARG A 671 22.98 19.11 24.26
CA ARG A 671 24.10 18.28 24.73
C ARG A 671 24.39 17.10 23.81
N GLY A 672 25.60 16.56 23.89
CA GLY A 672 25.97 15.37 23.10
C GLY A 672 26.25 15.65 21.62
N ASN A 673 26.31 16.92 21.22
CA ASN A 673 26.81 17.35 19.90
C ASN A 673 28.23 17.91 20.05
N SER A 674 29.26 17.08 19.90
CA SER A 674 30.65 17.45 20.19
C SER A 674 31.22 18.54 19.26
N GLY A 675 30.68 18.69 18.05
CA GLY A 675 31.09 19.73 17.10
C GLY A 675 30.39 21.07 17.30
N LEU A 676 29.40 21.15 18.20
CA LEU A 676 28.58 22.33 18.43
C LEU A 676 29.15 23.15 19.60
N CYS A 677 29.17 24.47 19.45
CA CYS A 677 29.62 25.39 20.49
C CYS A 677 28.72 26.62 20.60
N TYR A 678 28.84 27.38 21.69
CA TYR A 678 28.08 28.61 21.89
C TYR A 678 28.98 29.84 22.08
N ASN A 679 28.48 31.01 21.69
CA ASN A 679 29.19 32.27 21.89
C ASN A 679 28.94 32.81 23.33
N ARG A 680 30.00 32.93 24.13
CA ARG A 680 29.92 33.41 25.53
C ARG A 680 29.37 34.83 25.67
N THR A 681 29.50 35.69 24.66
CA THR A 681 28.97 37.06 24.72
C THR A 681 27.46 37.13 24.45
N VAL A 682 26.89 36.07 23.87
CA VAL A 682 25.47 36.00 23.48
C VAL A 682 24.67 35.07 24.39
N LEU A 683 25.31 34.03 24.94
CA LEU A 683 24.70 33.03 25.80
C LEU A 683 25.52 32.85 27.07
N SER A 684 24.89 33.08 28.22
CA SER A 684 25.51 32.91 29.54
C SER A 684 25.81 31.44 29.85
N TRP A 685 26.97 31.19 30.47
CA TRP A 685 27.37 29.86 30.95
C TRP A 685 26.39 29.26 31.97
N LYS A 686 25.61 30.11 32.67
CA LYS A 686 24.57 29.70 33.63
C LYS A 686 23.42 28.91 33.00
N LEU A 687 23.27 28.92 31.67
CA LEU A 687 22.23 28.18 30.95
C LEU A 687 22.48 26.66 30.88
N ASN A 688 23.65 26.17 31.32
CA ASN A 688 24.03 24.74 31.38
C ASN A 688 23.65 23.95 30.11
N LEU A 689 24.14 24.41 28.95
CA LEU A 689 23.77 23.88 27.63
C LEU A 689 24.39 22.50 27.31
N GLY A 690 25.35 22.04 28.11
CA GLY A 690 26.04 20.75 27.89
C GLY A 690 26.90 20.70 26.62
N ILE A 691 27.32 21.85 26.10
CA ILE A 691 28.24 22.03 24.96
C ILE A 691 29.32 23.06 25.33
N ALA A 692 30.47 23.03 24.67
CA ALA A 692 31.58 23.92 24.99
C ALA A 692 31.38 25.35 24.41
N PRO A 693 32.01 26.38 25.00
CA PRO A 693 32.08 27.69 24.37
C PRO A 693 32.94 27.67 23.10
N CYS A 694 32.63 28.54 22.15
CA CYS A 694 33.40 28.66 20.91
C CYS A 694 34.71 29.43 21.11
N ASP A 695 35.73 29.08 20.33
CA ASP A 695 36.91 29.91 20.10
C ASP A 695 36.62 31.05 19.10
N LYS A 696 37.65 31.85 18.77
CA LYS A 696 37.54 32.96 17.80
C LYS A 696 37.21 32.51 16.36
N TYR A 697 37.31 31.23 16.04
CA TYR A 697 37.02 30.65 14.73
C TYR A 697 35.68 29.90 14.69
N GLY A 698 34.94 29.86 15.80
CA GLY A 698 33.66 29.16 15.88
C GLY A 698 33.78 27.65 16.09
N LEU A 699 34.89 27.19 16.66
CA LEU A 699 35.14 25.79 17.03
C LEU A 699 34.96 25.57 18.54
N PRO A 700 34.47 24.40 18.97
CA PRO A 700 34.35 24.07 20.39
C PRO A 700 35.72 24.08 21.09
N LEU A 701 35.86 24.83 22.19
CA LEU A 701 37.04 24.77 23.03
C LEU A 701 37.19 23.38 23.65
N SER A 702 38.35 22.75 23.47
CA SER A 702 38.67 21.46 24.11
C SER A 702 38.68 21.62 25.63
N SER A 703 38.05 20.70 26.34
CA SER A 703 38.17 20.62 27.79
C SER A 703 39.66 20.48 28.19
N PRO A 704 40.12 21.16 29.26
CA PRO A 704 41.47 20.96 29.77
C PRO A 704 41.69 19.47 30.10
N PRO A 705 42.91 18.93 29.97
CA PRO A 705 43.20 17.57 30.41
C PRO A 705 42.92 17.47 31.92
N GLN A 706 41.93 16.66 32.31
CA GLN A 706 41.59 16.46 33.71
C GLN A 706 42.73 15.74 34.42
N LYS A 707 43.28 16.36 35.48
CA LYS A 707 43.99 15.63 36.53
C LYS A 707 42.99 14.70 37.22
N GLU A 708 43.42 13.47 37.46
CA GLU A 708 42.68 12.48 38.26
C GLU A 708 42.51 12.95 39.71
N GLU A 709 41.48 12.40 40.37
CA GLU A 709 41.18 12.48 41.82
C GLU A 709 40.53 13.81 42.28
N ASP A 710 39.62 13.90 43.25
CA ASP A 710 38.95 12.98 44.17
C ASP A 710 37.67 13.71 44.62
N SER A 711 36.70 12.99 45.17
CA SER A 711 35.47 13.55 45.73
C SER A 711 35.73 14.36 47.00
N THR A 712 35.35 15.64 47.06
CA THR A 712 34.77 16.29 48.26
C THR A 712 34.19 17.69 47.96
N SER A 713 32.97 17.88 48.47
CA SER A 713 32.23 19.08 48.94
C SER A 713 32.65 20.52 48.58
N GLU A 714 31.60 21.27 48.21
CA GLU A 714 31.20 22.62 48.68
C GLU A 714 32.03 23.88 48.34
N GLU A 715 31.26 24.85 47.80
CA GLU A 715 31.25 26.30 48.06
C GLU A 715 32.43 27.22 47.66
N GLU A 716 32.03 28.19 46.82
CA GLU A 716 32.29 29.64 46.92
C GLU A 716 33.58 30.33 46.36
N GLU A 717 33.27 31.43 45.66
CA GLU A 717 33.93 32.74 45.52
C GLU A 717 35.22 32.95 44.66
N GLU A 718 35.02 33.87 43.70
CA GLU A 718 35.81 35.02 43.21
C GLU A 718 37.37 35.14 43.28
N ASP A 719 37.83 35.91 42.27
CA ASP A 719 39.04 36.76 42.20
C ASP A 719 40.38 36.28 41.58
N ASP A 720 40.58 36.76 40.34
CA ASP A 720 41.57 37.78 39.90
C ASP A 720 43.11 37.53 39.81
N TYR A 721 43.66 38.16 38.76
CA TYR A 721 45.05 38.53 38.39
C TYR A 721 46.13 37.53 37.91
N ASP A 722 46.59 37.84 36.69
CA ASP A 722 47.98 38.04 36.20
C ASP A 722 49.07 36.99 36.45
N ASP A 723 49.70 36.51 35.37
CA ASP A 723 50.95 37.10 34.82
C ASP A 723 51.81 36.08 34.05
N ASP A 724 52.40 36.61 32.99
CA ASP A 724 53.61 36.30 32.23
C ASP A 724 54.09 34.87 31.85
N GLY A 725 54.64 34.83 30.63
CA GLY A 725 55.94 34.17 30.43
C GLY A 725 56.02 32.91 29.56
N GLY A 726 56.34 33.10 28.27
CA GLY A 726 57.52 32.40 27.71
C GLY A 726 57.34 31.10 26.90
N ASP A 727 57.06 31.26 25.60
CA ASP A 727 57.87 30.83 24.45
C ASP A 727 58.46 29.38 24.28
N LYS A 728 58.26 28.88 23.04
CA LYS A 728 59.01 27.86 22.24
C LYS A 728 58.56 26.37 22.22
N LYS A 729 58.06 25.98 21.02
CA LYS A 729 58.46 24.87 20.11
C LYS A 729 59.23 23.69 20.76
N GLU A 730 58.91 22.41 20.56
CA GLU A 730 58.77 21.67 19.29
C GLU A 730 58.32 20.21 19.57
N GLU A 731 57.83 19.55 18.52
CA GLU A 731 57.42 18.15 18.31
C GLU A 731 57.83 17.03 19.30
N LYS A 732 56.87 16.16 19.68
CA LYS A 732 56.89 14.71 19.32
C LYS A 732 55.64 13.92 19.73
N HIS A 733 55.27 13.01 18.83
CA HIS A 733 54.23 11.98 18.91
C HIS A 733 54.24 11.10 20.17
N GLY A 734 53.08 10.98 20.83
CA GLY A 734 52.18 9.80 20.82
C GLY A 734 52.57 8.51 21.56
N SER A 735 51.63 8.00 22.38
CA SER A 735 51.37 6.56 22.59
C SER A 735 50.11 6.42 23.47
N SER A 736 48.98 5.84 23.01
CA SER A 736 48.69 4.44 23.37
C SER A 736 47.67 3.71 22.46
N ASN A 737 47.35 4.21 21.25
CA ASN A 737 46.39 3.53 20.36
C ASN A 737 47.01 2.66 19.25
N LYS A 738 48.34 2.51 19.17
CA LYS A 738 48.99 1.70 18.13
C LYS A 738 49.06 0.20 18.44
N ILE A 739 49.07 -0.19 19.72
CA ILE A 739 49.22 -1.60 20.11
C ILE A 739 47.93 -2.38 19.82
N VAL A 740 46.76 -1.79 20.11
CA VAL A 740 45.46 -2.43 19.86
C VAL A 740 45.17 -2.58 18.37
N LEU A 741 45.55 -1.59 17.56
CA LEU A 741 45.37 -1.65 16.10
C LEU A 741 46.34 -2.64 15.43
N GLY A 742 47.57 -2.75 15.93
CA GLY A 742 48.55 -3.72 15.43
C GLY A 742 48.14 -5.17 15.69
N VAL A 743 47.56 -5.46 16.87
CA VAL A 743 47.08 -6.80 17.22
C VAL A 743 45.87 -7.20 16.35
N ALA A 744 44.95 -6.27 16.07
CA ALA A 744 43.79 -6.54 15.22
C ALA A 744 44.19 -6.83 13.75
N ILE A 745 45.16 -6.09 13.21
CA ILE A 745 45.66 -6.30 11.84
C ILE A 745 46.45 -7.63 11.74
N GLY A 746 47.24 -7.97 12.76
CA GLY A 746 47.97 -9.23 12.84
C GLY A 746 47.04 -10.45 12.87
N LEU A 747 45.98 -10.41 13.68
CA LEU A 747 45.00 -11.49 13.77
C LEU A 747 44.19 -11.65 12.47
N SER A 748 43.82 -10.54 11.82
CA SER A 748 43.12 -10.59 10.53
C SER A 748 43.99 -11.20 9.42
N SER A 749 45.27 -10.87 9.40
CA SER A 749 46.25 -11.40 8.43
C SER A 749 46.50 -12.90 8.62
N LEU A 750 46.53 -13.36 9.87
CA LEU A 750 46.71 -14.78 10.21
C LEU A 750 45.51 -15.63 9.76
N VAL A 751 44.29 -15.12 9.95
CA VAL A 751 43.06 -15.80 9.49
C VAL A 751 43.04 -15.90 7.97
N PHE A 752 43.44 -14.84 7.26
CA PHE A 752 43.55 -14.86 5.80
C PHE A 752 44.59 -15.86 5.30
N LEU A 753 45.75 -15.94 5.97
CA LEU A 753 46.79 -16.91 5.64
C LEU A 753 46.30 -18.36 5.82
N ILE A 754 45.57 -18.64 6.90
CA ILE A 754 45.02 -19.99 7.17
C ILE A 754 43.99 -20.36 6.10
N VAL A 755 43.08 -19.45 5.74
CA VAL A 755 42.10 -19.70 4.67
C VAL A 755 42.79 -19.92 3.33
N PHE A 756 43.83 -19.13 3.01
CA PHE A 756 44.59 -19.27 1.78
C PHE A 756 45.35 -20.61 1.72
N LEU A 757 45.96 -21.05 2.82
CA LEU A 757 46.64 -22.35 2.89
C LEU A 757 45.65 -23.52 2.78
N ILE A 758 44.44 -23.41 3.35
CA ILE A 758 43.37 -24.42 3.18
C ILE A 758 42.93 -24.50 1.72
N LEU A 759 42.84 -23.37 1.02
CA LEU A 759 42.48 -23.33 -0.40
C LEU A 759 43.59 -23.93 -1.28
N LEU A 760 44.87 -23.66 -0.98
CA LEU A 760 46.00 -24.28 -1.67
C LEU A 760 46.08 -25.79 -1.43
N ALA A 761 45.84 -26.24 -0.20
CA ALA A 761 45.79 -27.67 0.13
C ALA A 761 44.66 -28.37 -0.65
N LYS A 762 43.46 -27.77 -0.71
CA LYS A 762 42.36 -28.30 -1.51
C LYS A 762 42.66 -28.30 -3.02
N TRP A 763 43.38 -27.29 -3.52
CA TRP A 763 43.75 -27.23 -4.93
C TRP A 763 44.78 -28.30 -5.31
N SER A 764 45.74 -28.61 -4.42
CA SER A 764 46.73 -29.66 -4.64
C SER A 764 46.15 -31.08 -4.67
N VAL A 765 44.98 -31.29 -4.04
CA VAL A 765 44.23 -32.57 -4.06
C VAL A 765 43.37 -32.71 -5.32
N LEU A 766 43.09 -31.60 -6.01
CA LEU A 766 42.34 -31.57 -7.27
C LEU A 766 43.24 -31.57 -8.52
N SER A 767 44.57 -31.41 -8.37
CA SER A 767 45.55 -31.45 -9.47
C SER A 767 46.43 -32.71 -9.48
N LYS A 768 46.08 -33.73 -8.70
CA LYS A 768 46.51 -35.13 -8.87
C LYS A 768 45.29 -35.95 -9.24
#